data_AF-A0AAV6K2V1-F1
#
_entry.id   AF-A0AAV6K2V1-F1
#
_cell.length_a   1.000
_cell.length_b   1.000
_cell.length_c   1.000
_cell.angle_alpha   90.00
_cell.angle_beta   90.00
_cell.angle_gamma   90.00
#
_symmetry.space_group_name_H-M   'P 1'
#
loop_
_entity.id
_entity.type
_entity.pdbx_description
1 polymer ?
#
loop_
_entity_poly.entity_id
_entity_poly.type
_entity_poly.pdbx_seq_one_letter_code
_entity_poly.pdbx_strand_id
1 'polypeptide(L)'
;MGGEEGEERESPLIPSVSDPAEGPFKRTGTIWTAMAHIITGVIGAGVLSLAWSTAQLGWVAGPLTIVVFAATTIFSANLLCDCYRSPDPECGPGRNRSYVEAVQLYLGEKRRRICGVFLQESLYGGGIAYTITSAVSARAIQKSNCYHKEGHKASCQYGDTTYMLLFGAVQIVVSQIPDFHNMAWLSIVATIMSFSYSFIGLGLGIAKVIENGVIKGSVGGVSADSIADKLWLDTLKSPPPENQNMKKASTGAIFIATFFYLCCGGFGYAAFGSDTPGNLLTGFGFYEPYWLIDFANACIVVHLVGGYQAMGVEARDHQTPLVESSFSASSIQPIKRTGVLWTAVAHIITGVIGSGVLSLAWSVAQLGWIAGPLTMLIFASITIVSAFSLCNCYRSPDPLCGPTRNTSYLAAVRMILGKRSAVVSSSFLRINYCKVAIVYTITAATSIRAILKSNCYHREGHQAACDYGYTSYMLFFGFVQLVMSQIPNFRDTEWLSIVASIMSFSYSIIGSALGLAKVIGDGSIKGSIGGVPTSTAPQKAWLVSQAIGDIAFAFPFSVILIEIQDTLKSPPPEKVTMKKASATAISITTFFYLCCGGFGYAAFGNSAPGNLLTGFGFYEPYWLIDFANACIILHLVGGYQVFSQPLFADLEKLIAEKFPNSEFIHENYVLKAPRLPAFRLNFLRLCFRTVYVAFITGIAIAFPYFNQVVGVAGSLTFWPLVIYFPVEMYIAQMNIRAWTRKWIALRVFTIVCLMVALFALVGSIEGLIKARFG
;
A
#
# COMPACT_ATOMS: atom_id res chain seq x y z
N MET A 1 37.04 -52.43 -44.11
CA MET A 1 36.02 -51.87 -45.01
C MET A 1 34.68 -52.28 -44.42
N GLY A 2 33.94 -51.46 -43.66
CA GLY A 2 34.02 -50.01 -43.46
C GLY A 2 32.76 -49.36 -44.05
N GLY A 3 31.97 -48.54 -43.33
CA GLY A 3 32.11 -48.10 -41.93
C GLY A 3 30.77 -47.67 -41.32
N GLU A 4 30.86 -46.81 -40.29
CA GLU A 4 29.92 -45.79 -39.76
C GLU A 4 28.48 -45.68 -40.34
N GLU A 5 27.43 -45.31 -39.58
CA GLU A 5 27.32 -44.57 -38.29
C GLU A 5 26.07 -45.05 -37.51
N GLY A 6 25.66 -44.41 -36.39
CA GLY A 6 24.45 -44.80 -35.63
C GLY A 6 23.90 -43.72 -34.69
N GLU A 7 22.68 -43.89 -34.16
CA GLU A 7 22.05 -42.91 -33.23
C GLU A 7 21.02 -43.54 -32.26
N GLU A 8 20.13 -42.72 -31.66
CA GLU A 8 19.69 -42.87 -30.26
C GLU A 8 18.35 -43.59 -29.95
N ARG A 9 18.17 -43.78 -28.63
CA ARG A 9 17.09 -44.38 -27.85
C ARG A 9 15.76 -43.61 -27.87
N GLU A 10 14.67 -44.25 -28.29
CA GLU A 10 13.30 -43.80 -28.01
C GLU A 10 12.76 -44.25 -26.64
N SER A 11 11.65 -43.64 -26.20
CA SER A 11 10.91 -43.99 -24.97
C SER A 11 9.40 -43.85 -25.20
N PRO A 12 8.53 -44.59 -24.48
CA PRO A 12 7.11 -44.71 -24.84
C PRO A 12 6.31 -43.40 -24.76
N LEU A 13 5.42 -43.22 -25.75
CA LEU A 13 4.53 -42.08 -25.91
C LEU A 13 3.42 -42.02 -24.83
N ILE A 14 3.00 -40.81 -24.49
CA ILE A 14 1.71 -40.52 -23.82
C ILE A 14 0.74 -39.98 -24.88
N PRO A 15 -0.50 -40.48 -25.01
CA PRO A 15 -1.40 -40.11 -26.08
C PRO A 15 -1.94 -38.68 -25.95
N SER A 16 -2.23 -38.06 -27.10
CA SER A 16 -2.88 -36.75 -27.19
C SER A 16 -4.38 -36.84 -26.89
N VAL A 17 -4.87 -35.90 -26.08
CA VAL A 17 -6.30 -35.60 -25.99
C VAL A 17 -6.59 -34.41 -26.89
N SER A 18 -7.44 -34.63 -27.90
CA SER A 18 -7.89 -33.60 -28.84
C SER A 18 -9.04 -32.76 -28.27
N ASP A 19 -8.99 -31.44 -28.46
CA ASP A 19 -10.13 -30.55 -28.19
C ASP A 19 -11.36 -30.93 -29.04
N PRO A 20 -12.58 -30.96 -28.47
CA PRO A 20 -13.82 -30.93 -29.24
C PRO A 20 -13.92 -29.61 -30.04
N ALA A 21 -14.30 -29.70 -31.33
CA ALA A 21 -14.29 -28.54 -32.21
C ALA A 21 -15.57 -27.69 -32.11
N GLU A 22 -15.43 -26.38 -31.87
CA GLU A 22 -16.52 -25.40 -31.92
C GLU A 22 -16.17 -24.13 -32.71
N GLY A 23 -17.11 -23.69 -33.56
CA GLY A 23 -17.45 -22.27 -33.81
C GLY A 23 -16.44 -21.36 -34.54
N PRO A 24 -16.69 -20.99 -35.82
CA PRO A 24 -15.82 -20.06 -36.56
C PRO A 24 -16.06 -18.58 -36.18
N PHE A 25 -15.63 -18.17 -34.98
CA PHE A 25 -15.61 -16.75 -34.59
C PHE A 25 -14.57 -15.96 -35.41
N LYS A 26 -15.06 -15.03 -36.26
CA LYS A 26 -14.23 -14.18 -37.12
C LYS A 26 -13.56 -13.06 -36.31
N ARG A 27 -12.26 -13.20 -36.04
CA ARG A 27 -11.47 -12.28 -35.20
C ARG A 27 -11.11 -11.01 -35.98
N THR A 28 -11.52 -9.85 -35.46
CA THR A 28 -11.35 -8.52 -36.10
C THR A 28 -10.45 -7.55 -35.32
N GLY A 29 -9.95 -7.96 -34.16
CA GLY A 29 -9.13 -7.12 -33.28
C GLY A 29 -7.76 -6.75 -33.86
N THR A 30 -7.31 -5.53 -33.60
CA THR A 30 -6.05 -4.96 -34.06
C THR A 30 -5.16 -4.50 -32.89
N ILE A 31 -3.90 -4.18 -33.20
CA ILE A 31 -2.96 -3.51 -32.27
C ILE A 31 -3.61 -2.26 -31.66
N TRP A 32 -4.30 -1.46 -32.48
CA TRP A 32 -4.92 -0.19 -32.07
C TRP A 32 -6.15 -0.37 -31.19
N THR A 33 -7.00 -1.38 -31.44
CA THR A 33 -8.13 -1.67 -30.54
C THR A 33 -7.65 -2.25 -29.21
N ALA A 34 -6.61 -3.09 -29.22
CA ALA A 34 -5.98 -3.57 -27.99
C ALA A 34 -5.31 -2.42 -27.20
N MET A 35 -4.67 -1.47 -27.90
CA MET A 35 -4.19 -0.23 -27.29
C MET A 35 -5.32 0.54 -26.62
N ALA A 36 -6.44 0.77 -27.32
CA ALA A 36 -7.58 1.50 -26.77
C ALA A 36 -8.14 0.85 -25.49
N HIS A 37 -8.29 -0.47 -25.44
CA HIS A 37 -8.74 -1.16 -24.21
C HIS A 37 -7.74 -1.01 -23.06
N ILE A 38 -6.43 -1.17 -23.30
CA ILE A 38 -5.39 -0.95 -22.27
C ILE A 38 -5.41 0.51 -21.77
N ILE A 39 -5.46 1.46 -22.70
CA ILE A 39 -5.54 2.90 -22.42
C ILE A 39 -6.79 3.22 -21.59
N THR A 40 -7.93 2.58 -21.86
CA THR A 40 -9.19 2.77 -21.12
C THR A 40 -9.04 2.41 -19.64
N GLY A 41 -8.45 1.24 -19.35
CA GLY A 41 -8.23 0.79 -17.98
C GLY A 41 -7.14 1.58 -17.26
N VAL A 42 -6.12 2.05 -18.00
CA VAL A 42 -5.00 2.81 -17.42
C VAL A 42 -5.39 4.26 -17.14
N ILE A 43 -5.79 5.05 -18.15
CA ILE A 43 -5.97 6.54 -18.09
C ILE A 43 -7.26 6.94 -17.33
N GLY A 44 -7.74 6.08 -16.41
CA GLY A 44 -8.96 6.29 -15.64
C GLY A 44 -8.90 7.47 -14.66
N ALA A 45 -9.79 7.45 -13.66
CA ALA A 45 -9.98 8.54 -12.69
C ALA A 45 -8.69 9.12 -12.06
N GLY A 46 -7.58 8.36 -12.04
CA GLY A 46 -6.27 8.80 -11.56
C GLY A 46 -5.71 10.06 -12.23
N VAL A 47 -6.00 10.35 -13.51
CA VAL A 47 -5.40 11.53 -14.20
C VAL A 47 -5.86 12.86 -13.59
N LEU A 48 -7.06 12.87 -13.04
CA LEU A 48 -7.62 14.02 -12.32
C LEU A 48 -6.79 14.37 -11.09
N SER A 49 -6.16 13.38 -10.46
CA SER A 49 -5.25 13.58 -9.33
C SER A 49 -3.78 13.76 -9.75
N LEU A 50 -3.42 13.48 -11.00
CA LEU A 50 -2.02 13.49 -11.44
C LEU A 50 -1.42 14.88 -11.52
N ALA A 51 -2.21 15.90 -11.84
CA ALA A 51 -1.85 17.30 -11.66
C ALA A 51 -1.31 17.58 -10.26
N TRP A 52 -2.09 17.21 -9.24
CA TRP A 52 -1.70 17.36 -7.86
C TRP A 52 -0.50 16.49 -7.52
N SER A 53 -0.44 15.23 -7.98
CA SER A 53 0.70 14.34 -7.75
C SER A 53 2.02 14.91 -8.32
N THR A 54 2.01 15.47 -9.52
CA THR A 54 3.20 16.12 -10.12
C THR A 54 3.47 17.49 -9.52
N ALA A 55 2.47 18.16 -8.93
CA ALA A 55 2.72 19.31 -8.06
C ALA A 55 3.51 18.95 -6.79
N GLN A 56 3.34 17.73 -6.28
CA GLN A 56 4.13 17.22 -5.14
C GLN A 56 5.50 16.68 -5.57
N LEU A 57 5.58 16.00 -6.71
CA LEU A 57 6.81 15.33 -7.21
C LEU A 57 7.69 16.22 -8.10
N GLY A 58 7.19 17.35 -8.58
CA GLY A 58 7.98 18.36 -9.28
C GLY A 58 8.22 18.16 -10.77
N TRP A 59 8.84 19.18 -11.38
CA TRP A 59 9.17 19.22 -12.81
C TRP A 59 10.29 18.25 -13.24
N VAL A 60 11.00 17.59 -12.32
CA VAL A 60 11.98 16.51 -12.63
C VAL A 60 11.53 15.15 -12.07
N ALA A 61 11.40 14.99 -10.75
CA ALA A 61 11.14 13.68 -10.15
C ALA A 61 9.72 13.15 -10.44
N GLY A 62 8.73 14.02 -10.63
CA GLY A 62 7.40 13.67 -11.13
C GLY A 62 7.48 13.01 -12.51
N PRO A 63 8.02 13.72 -13.52
CA PRO A 63 8.27 13.14 -14.83
C PRO A 63 9.08 11.85 -14.84
N LEU A 64 10.18 11.78 -14.10
CA LEU A 64 11.02 10.59 -14.02
C LEU A 64 10.24 9.37 -13.49
N THR A 65 9.46 9.56 -12.43
CA THR A 65 8.70 8.48 -11.78
C THR A 65 7.63 7.88 -12.70
N ILE A 66 6.91 8.74 -13.43
CA ILE A 66 5.84 8.32 -14.36
C ILE A 66 6.42 7.49 -15.52
N VAL A 67 7.63 7.83 -16.00
CA VAL A 67 8.35 7.05 -17.04
C VAL A 67 8.84 5.68 -16.53
N VAL A 68 9.25 5.56 -15.27
CA VAL A 68 9.67 4.27 -14.67
C VAL A 68 8.49 3.30 -14.51
N PHE A 69 7.31 3.81 -14.13
CA PHE A 69 6.09 3.00 -14.13
C PHE A 69 5.65 2.59 -15.55
N ALA A 70 5.91 3.43 -16.56
CA ALA A 70 5.75 3.07 -17.97
C ALA A 70 6.55 1.80 -18.31
N ALA A 71 7.88 1.87 -18.16
CA ALA A 71 8.79 0.79 -18.54
C ALA A 71 8.47 -0.53 -17.82
N THR A 72 8.11 -0.46 -16.54
CA THR A 72 7.75 -1.64 -15.73
C THR A 72 6.46 -2.32 -16.21
N THR A 73 5.45 -1.53 -16.60
CA THR A 73 4.18 -2.05 -17.09
C THR A 73 4.32 -2.61 -18.51
N ILE A 74 5.13 -1.95 -19.35
CA ILE A 74 5.49 -2.42 -20.71
C ILE A 74 6.17 -3.79 -20.64
N PHE A 75 7.20 -3.94 -19.79
CA PHE A 75 7.89 -5.21 -19.58
C PHE A 75 6.94 -6.33 -19.14
N SER A 76 6.01 -6.01 -18.22
CA SER A 76 5.05 -6.97 -17.68
C SER A 76 4.03 -7.43 -18.74
N ALA A 77 3.46 -6.48 -19.49
CA ALA A 77 2.51 -6.80 -20.56
C ALA A 77 3.17 -7.59 -21.70
N ASN A 78 4.43 -7.27 -22.04
CA ASN A 78 5.16 -7.98 -23.09
C ASN A 78 5.32 -9.48 -22.80
N LEU A 79 5.54 -9.89 -21.55
CA LEU A 79 5.59 -11.30 -21.14
C LEU A 79 4.22 -12.01 -21.22
N LEU A 80 3.12 -11.29 -20.96
CA LEU A 80 1.77 -11.86 -21.08
C LEU A 80 1.39 -12.18 -22.53
N CYS A 81 1.94 -11.42 -23.48
CA CYS A 81 1.71 -11.65 -24.91
C CYS A 81 2.27 -13.00 -25.37
N ASP A 82 3.41 -13.44 -24.83
CA ASP A 82 4.04 -14.73 -25.19
C ASP A 82 3.22 -15.93 -24.71
N CYS A 83 2.46 -15.79 -23.62
CA CYS A 83 1.57 -16.83 -23.10
C CYS A 83 0.23 -16.96 -23.86
N TYR A 84 0.11 -16.39 -25.05
CA TYR A 84 -1.11 -16.47 -25.86
C TYR A 84 -1.21 -17.77 -26.69
N ARG A 85 -0.07 -18.35 -27.11
CA ARG A 85 0.00 -19.57 -27.94
C ARG A 85 0.79 -20.71 -27.29
N SER A 86 0.32 -21.93 -27.51
CA SER A 86 0.84 -23.14 -26.85
C SER A 86 0.96 -24.33 -27.82
N PRO A 87 1.99 -25.19 -27.69
CA PRO A 87 3.04 -25.14 -26.67
C PRO A 87 4.12 -24.08 -26.96
N ASP A 88 4.26 -23.67 -28.22
CA ASP A 88 5.19 -22.64 -28.68
C ASP A 88 4.50 -21.25 -28.73
N PRO A 89 5.17 -20.15 -28.28
CA PRO A 89 4.57 -18.81 -28.20
C PRO A 89 4.30 -18.13 -29.55
N GLU A 90 4.89 -18.64 -30.64
CA GLU A 90 4.82 -18.02 -31.97
C GLU A 90 3.85 -18.82 -32.87
N CYS A 91 4.08 -20.13 -32.93
CA CYS A 91 3.49 -21.10 -33.84
C CYS A 91 2.57 -22.13 -33.17
N GLY A 92 2.37 -22.06 -31.84
CA GLY A 92 1.53 -22.99 -31.10
C GLY A 92 0.07 -23.02 -31.58
N PRO A 93 -0.53 -24.20 -31.86
CA PRO A 93 -1.90 -24.31 -32.36
C PRO A 93 -2.96 -24.01 -31.27
N GLY A 94 -2.67 -24.33 -30.01
CA GLY A 94 -3.54 -23.99 -28.89
C GLY A 94 -3.48 -22.49 -28.57
N ARG A 95 -4.62 -21.88 -28.21
CA ARG A 95 -4.73 -20.45 -27.93
C ARG A 95 -5.51 -20.19 -26.63
N ASN A 96 -4.89 -19.46 -25.72
CA ASN A 96 -5.53 -19.00 -24.48
C ASN A 96 -6.34 -17.72 -24.75
N ARG A 97 -7.63 -17.69 -24.44
CA ARG A 97 -8.52 -16.55 -24.72
C ARG A 97 -8.56 -15.56 -23.56
N SER A 98 -8.39 -16.02 -22.32
CA SER A 98 -8.27 -15.17 -21.13
C SER A 98 -6.94 -15.35 -20.38
N TYR A 99 -6.55 -14.35 -19.57
CA TYR A 99 -5.40 -14.47 -18.66
C TYR A 99 -5.58 -15.62 -17.65
N VAL A 100 -6.84 -15.93 -17.30
CA VAL A 100 -7.22 -17.02 -16.41
C VAL A 100 -6.99 -18.38 -17.10
N GLU A 101 -7.38 -18.55 -18.36
CA GLU A 101 -7.10 -19.76 -19.17
C GLU A 101 -5.60 -19.97 -19.43
N ALA A 102 -4.83 -18.92 -19.75
CA ALA A 102 -3.37 -19.05 -19.90
C ALA A 102 -2.75 -19.60 -18.60
N VAL A 103 -3.26 -19.16 -17.45
CA VAL A 103 -2.85 -19.65 -16.13
C VAL A 103 -3.48 -21.01 -15.77
N GLN A 104 -4.42 -21.54 -16.57
CA GLN A 104 -4.87 -22.94 -16.55
C GLN A 104 -3.97 -23.84 -17.40
N LEU A 105 -3.58 -23.44 -18.60
CA LEU A 105 -2.96 -24.34 -19.58
C LEU A 105 -1.50 -24.66 -19.27
N TYR A 106 -0.60 -23.68 -19.21
CA TYR A 106 0.82 -23.92 -18.85
C TYR A 106 1.04 -24.17 -17.34
N LEU A 107 -0.01 -23.94 -16.54
CA LEU A 107 0.13 -23.54 -15.15
C LEU A 107 -0.84 -24.27 -14.19
N GLY A 108 -1.89 -24.90 -14.73
CA GLY A 108 -2.79 -25.82 -14.05
C GLY A 108 -3.97 -25.17 -13.32
N GLU A 109 -5.05 -25.93 -13.17
CA GLU A 109 -6.32 -25.51 -12.54
C GLU A 109 -6.15 -24.90 -11.13
N LYS A 110 -5.12 -25.34 -10.39
CA LYS A 110 -4.80 -24.76 -9.09
C LYS A 110 -4.33 -23.31 -9.20
N ARG A 111 -3.65 -22.91 -10.27
CA ARG A 111 -3.25 -21.52 -10.54
C ARG A 111 -4.36 -20.71 -11.20
N ARG A 112 -5.18 -21.32 -12.07
CA ARG A 112 -6.35 -20.66 -12.71
C ARG A 112 -7.22 -19.90 -11.71
N ARG A 113 -7.89 -20.62 -10.81
CA ARG A 113 -8.68 -20.03 -9.71
C ARG A 113 -7.83 -19.52 -8.53
N ILE A 114 -6.56 -19.20 -8.77
CA ILE A 114 -5.72 -18.30 -7.94
C ILE A 114 -5.70 -16.93 -8.63
N CYS A 115 -5.46 -16.94 -9.95
CA CYS A 115 -5.50 -15.76 -10.82
C CYS A 115 -6.86 -15.05 -10.76
N GLY A 116 -7.96 -15.81 -10.95
CA GLY A 116 -9.31 -15.25 -10.96
C GLY A 116 -9.75 -14.57 -9.65
N VAL A 117 -9.15 -14.90 -8.50
CA VAL A 117 -9.49 -14.24 -7.21
C VAL A 117 -8.92 -12.82 -7.17
N PHE A 118 -7.65 -12.65 -7.56
CA PHE A 118 -7.02 -11.32 -7.66
C PHE A 118 -7.58 -10.50 -8.82
N LEU A 119 -8.00 -11.14 -9.92
CA LEU A 119 -8.70 -10.45 -10.99
C LEU A 119 -10.02 -9.85 -10.46
N GLN A 120 -10.86 -10.66 -9.81
CA GLN A 120 -12.17 -10.22 -9.30
C GLN A 120 -12.08 -9.10 -8.24
N GLU A 121 -11.07 -9.11 -7.37
CA GLU A 121 -10.85 -8.07 -6.36
C GLU A 121 -10.55 -6.71 -7.01
N SER A 122 -9.65 -6.68 -8.00
CA SER A 122 -9.31 -5.49 -8.78
C SER A 122 -10.53 -4.90 -9.51
N LEU A 123 -11.43 -5.74 -10.02
CA LEU A 123 -12.62 -5.32 -10.77
C LEU A 123 -13.67 -4.64 -9.84
N TYR A 124 -13.86 -5.14 -8.62
CA TYR A 124 -14.75 -4.50 -7.64
C TYR A 124 -14.18 -3.18 -7.10
N GLY A 125 -12.87 -3.12 -6.83
CA GLY A 125 -12.21 -1.88 -6.40
C GLY A 125 -12.36 -0.74 -7.41
N GLY A 126 -12.20 -1.05 -8.70
CA GLY A 126 -12.48 -0.12 -9.80
C GLY A 126 -13.92 0.38 -9.77
N GLY A 127 -14.91 -0.52 -9.68
CA GLY A 127 -16.33 -0.16 -9.69
C GLY A 127 -16.76 0.82 -8.59
N ILE A 128 -16.18 0.72 -7.39
CA ILE A 128 -16.45 1.65 -6.28
C ILE A 128 -15.85 3.04 -6.55
N ALA A 129 -14.58 3.09 -6.97
CA ALA A 129 -13.94 4.35 -7.37
C ALA A 129 -14.74 5.04 -8.51
N TYR A 130 -15.21 4.24 -9.47
CA TYR A 130 -15.98 4.70 -10.62
C TYR A 130 -17.35 5.28 -10.21
N THR A 131 -17.99 4.72 -9.19
CA THR A 131 -19.24 5.26 -8.62
C THR A 131 -19.02 6.60 -7.92
N ILE A 132 -17.97 6.69 -7.08
CA ILE A 132 -17.70 7.89 -6.28
C ILE A 132 -17.25 9.06 -7.16
N THR A 133 -16.26 8.84 -8.04
CA THR A 133 -15.75 9.92 -8.90
C THR A 133 -16.83 10.42 -9.87
N SER A 134 -17.72 9.56 -10.35
CA SER A 134 -18.89 9.98 -11.13
C SER A 134 -19.83 10.90 -10.35
N ALA A 135 -20.17 10.57 -9.10
CA ALA A 135 -21.07 11.40 -8.30
C ALA A 135 -20.49 12.78 -8.00
N VAL A 136 -19.19 12.85 -7.66
CA VAL A 136 -18.46 14.10 -7.43
C VAL A 136 -18.48 14.99 -8.68
N SER A 137 -18.26 14.41 -9.86
CA SER A 137 -18.30 15.13 -11.13
C SER A 137 -19.71 15.55 -11.54
N ALA A 138 -20.72 14.70 -11.32
CA ALA A 138 -22.12 15.06 -11.57
C ALA A 138 -22.60 16.22 -10.69
N ARG A 139 -22.19 16.25 -9.41
CA ARG A 139 -22.42 17.40 -8.52
C ARG A 139 -21.71 18.66 -9.03
N ALA A 140 -20.47 18.55 -9.53
CA ALA A 140 -19.72 19.70 -10.03
C ALA A 140 -20.48 20.44 -11.15
N ILE A 141 -21.04 19.67 -12.10
CA ILE A 141 -21.89 20.18 -13.19
C ILE A 141 -23.07 20.99 -12.65
N GLN A 142 -23.83 20.41 -11.71
CA GLN A 142 -25.01 21.08 -11.18
C GLN A 142 -24.64 22.36 -10.39
N LYS A 143 -23.53 22.33 -9.66
CA LYS A 143 -23.03 23.46 -8.88
C LYS A 143 -22.59 24.64 -9.76
N SER A 144 -21.85 24.35 -10.83
CA SER A 144 -21.43 25.32 -11.85
C SER A 144 -22.63 26.01 -12.52
N ASN A 145 -23.55 25.23 -13.09
CA ASN A 145 -24.74 25.75 -13.78
C ASN A 145 -25.61 26.64 -12.87
N CYS A 146 -25.71 26.30 -11.58
CA CYS A 146 -26.40 27.13 -10.59
C CYS A 146 -25.69 28.47 -10.33
N TYR A 147 -24.36 28.49 -10.15
CA TYR A 147 -23.62 29.73 -9.92
C TYR A 147 -23.66 30.68 -11.13
N HIS A 148 -23.76 30.18 -12.36
CA HIS A 148 -23.96 31.01 -13.54
C HIS A 148 -25.39 31.58 -13.61
N LYS A 149 -26.42 30.77 -13.32
CA LYS A 149 -27.83 31.18 -13.44
C LYS A 149 -28.29 32.11 -12.32
N GLU A 150 -27.89 31.84 -11.08
CA GLU A 150 -28.31 32.58 -9.88
C GLU A 150 -27.23 33.59 -9.40
N GLY A 151 -26.07 33.61 -10.06
CA GLY A 151 -24.93 34.49 -9.76
C GLY A 151 -23.97 33.95 -8.71
N HIS A 152 -22.73 34.45 -8.72
CA HIS A 152 -21.60 33.97 -7.90
C HIS A 152 -21.80 34.03 -6.36
N LYS A 153 -22.90 34.60 -5.86
CA LYS A 153 -23.24 34.71 -4.44
C LYS A 153 -24.42 33.82 -4.01
N ALA A 154 -25.01 33.06 -4.93
CA ALA A 154 -26.14 32.17 -4.64
C ALA A 154 -25.74 30.92 -3.83
N SER A 155 -26.67 30.40 -3.03
CA SER A 155 -26.46 29.21 -2.18
C SER A 155 -26.60 27.89 -2.95
N CYS A 156 -25.77 27.70 -3.97
CA CYS A 156 -25.76 26.51 -4.82
C CYS A 156 -25.16 25.29 -4.10
N GLN A 157 -26.01 24.46 -3.50
CA GLN A 157 -25.63 23.23 -2.81
C GLN A 157 -26.46 22.03 -3.26
N TYR A 158 -25.77 20.92 -3.55
CA TYR A 158 -26.35 19.68 -4.06
C TYR A 158 -25.59 18.48 -3.47
N GLY A 159 -26.31 17.40 -3.14
CA GLY A 159 -25.75 16.24 -2.44
C GLY A 159 -25.29 15.12 -3.37
N ASP A 160 -24.10 14.56 -3.09
CA ASP A 160 -23.54 13.44 -3.87
C ASP A 160 -24.42 12.18 -3.82
N THR A 161 -25.15 11.96 -2.72
CA THR A 161 -25.96 10.75 -2.48
C THR A 161 -26.98 10.51 -3.59
N THR A 162 -27.67 11.55 -4.06
CA THR A 162 -28.62 11.45 -5.17
C THR A 162 -27.92 11.02 -6.46
N TYR A 163 -26.71 11.50 -6.70
CA TYR A 163 -25.91 11.14 -7.88
C TYR A 163 -25.27 9.76 -7.79
N MET A 164 -24.87 9.30 -6.60
CA MET A 164 -24.42 7.91 -6.36
C MET A 164 -25.57 6.92 -6.57
N LEU A 165 -26.77 7.23 -6.07
CA LEU A 165 -27.97 6.41 -6.28
C LEU A 165 -28.43 6.41 -7.74
N LEU A 166 -28.34 7.56 -8.43
CA LEU A 166 -28.61 7.67 -9.87
C LEU A 166 -27.61 6.85 -10.70
N PHE A 167 -26.32 6.93 -10.40
CA PHE A 167 -25.29 6.10 -11.04
C PHE A 167 -25.55 4.62 -10.79
N GLY A 168 -25.87 4.23 -9.54
CA GLY A 168 -26.24 2.86 -9.19
C GLY A 168 -27.46 2.36 -9.96
N ALA A 169 -28.51 3.17 -10.10
CA ALA A 169 -29.69 2.84 -10.90
C ALA A 169 -29.36 2.68 -12.40
N VAL A 170 -28.51 3.55 -12.96
CA VAL A 170 -27.99 3.41 -14.32
C VAL A 170 -27.19 2.10 -14.47
N GLN A 171 -26.32 1.75 -13.53
CA GLN A 171 -25.58 0.48 -13.58
C GLN A 171 -26.49 -0.75 -13.50
N ILE A 172 -27.56 -0.70 -12.70
CA ILE A 172 -28.57 -1.77 -12.64
C ILE A 172 -29.23 -1.96 -14.01
N VAL A 173 -29.62 -0.89 -14.69
CA VAL A 173 -30.22 -0.95 -16.04
C VAL A 173 -29.21 -1.43 -17.09
N VAL A 174 -28.01 -0.86 -17.14
CA VAL A 174 -27.00 -1.20 -18.16
C VAL A 174 -26.44 -2.61 -17.98
N SER A 175 -26.35 -3.11 -16.74
CA SER A 175 -25.90 -4.49 -16.48
C SER A 175 -26.78 -5.59 -17.09
N GLN A 176 -28.03 -5.27 -17.47
CA GLN A 176 -28.94 -6.20 -18.14
C GLN A 176 -28.55 -6.50 -19.61
N ILE A 177 -27.64 -5.73 -20.21
CA ILE A 177 -27.12 -6.02 -21.55
C ILE A 177 -26.33 -7.35 -21.50
N PRO A 178 -26.65 -8.37 -22.32
CA PRO A 178 -26.17 -9.73 -22.07
C PRO A 178 -24.73 -10.04 -22.53
N ASP A 179 -24.22 -9.37 -23.57
CA ASP A 179 -23.10 -9.84 -24.41
C ASP A 179 -21.96 -8.81 -24.57
N PHE A 180 -20.70 -9.27 -24.51
CA PHE A 180 -19.46 -8.52 -24.70
C PHE A 180 -19.39 -7.75 -26.03
N HIS A 181 -19.78 -8.36 -27.15
CA HIS A 181 -19.72 -7.69 -28.47
C HIS A 181 -20.66 -6.47 -28.53
N ASN A 182 -21.75 -6.48 -27.76
CA ASN A 182 -22.67 -5.37 -27.62
C ASN A 182 -22.24 -4.32 -26.58
N MET A 183 -21.06 -4.49 -25.95
CA MET A 183 -20.46 -3.56 -24.98
C MET A 183 -19.07 -3.04 -25.38
N ALA A 184 -18.48 -3.51 -26.49
CA ALA A 184 -17.18 -3.02 -26.96
C ALA A 184 -17.14 -1.49 -27.17
N TRP A 185 -18.26 -0.90 -27.61
CA TRP A 185 -18.42 0.56 -27.77
C TRP A 185 -18.34 1.32 -26.43
N LEU A 186 -18.79 0.75 -25.31
CA LEU A 186 -18.70 1.36 -23.99
C LEU A 186 -17.24 1.51 -23.55
N SER A 187 -16.38 0.54 -23.86
CA SER A 187 -14.94 0.67 -23.59
C SER A 187 -14.28 1.73 -24.47
N ILE A 188 -14.68 1.85 -25.74
CA ILE A 188 -14.13 2.86 -26.67
C ILE A 188 -14.57 4.27 -26.27
N VAL A 189 -15.85 4.44 -25.92
CA VAL A 189 -16.37 5.69 -25.34
C VAL A 189 -15.62 6.00 -24.04
N ALA A 190 -15.39 5.01 -23.19
CA ALA A 190 -14.57 5.20 -21.99
C ALA A 190 -13.14 5.65 -22.32
N THR A 191 -12.48 5.15 -23.37
CA THR A 191 -11.16 5.64 -23.82
C THR A 191 -11.19 7.13 -24.20
N ILE A 192 -12.18 7.51 -25.00
CA ILE A 192 -12.34 8.89 -25.50
C ILE A 192 -12.59 9.84 -24.32
N MET A 193 -13.47 9.44 -23.41
CA MET A 193 -13.81 10.23 -22.23
C MET A 193 -12.63 10.34 -21.24
N SER A 194 -11.79 9.30 -21.11
CA SER A 194 -10.58 9.36 -20.27
C SER A 194 -9.52 10.34 -20.76
N PHE A 195 -9.30 10.40 -22.08
CA PHE A 195 -8.47 11.46 -22.65
C PHE A 195 -9.13 12.83 -22.48
N SER A 196 -10.45 12.93 -22.64
CA SER A 196 -11.16 14.22 -22.65
C SER A 196 -11.02 14.99 -21.33
N TYR A 197 -11.28 14.37 -20.18
CA TYR A 197 -11.09 15.07 -18.89
C TYR A 197 -9.62 15.36 -18.58
N SER A 198 -8.71 14.51 -19.05
CA SER A 198 -7.26 14.68 -18.91
C SER A 198 -6.80 15.91 -19.68
N PHE A 199 -7.09 15.97 -20.99
CA PHE A 199 -6.78 17.09 -21.88
C PHE A 199 -7.38 18.41 -21.41
N ILE A 200 -8.62 18.44 -20.92
CA ILE A 200 -9.26 19.70 -20.50
C ILE A 200 -8.63 20.21 -19.20
N GLY A 201 -8.34 19.33 -18.24
CA GLY A 201 -7.62 19.71 -17.03
C GLY A 201 -6.18 20.19 -17.32
N LEU A 202 -5.51 19.58 -18.31
CA LEU A 202 -4.24 20.02 -18.88
C LEU A 202 -4.35 21.41 -19.55
N GLY A 203 -5.37 21.64 -20.38
CA GLY A 203 -5.57 22.90 -21.11
C GLY A 203 -5.90 24.08 -20.20
N LEU A 204 -6.77 23.86 -19.21
CA LEU A 204 -7.03 24.81 -18.12
C LEU A 204 -5.76 25.00 -17.25
N GLY A 205 -4.98 23.93 -17.07
CA GLY A 205 -3.61 23.92 -16.55
C GLY A 205 -2.71 24.98 -17.22
N ILE A 206 -2.67 24.96 -18.56
CA ILE A 206 -1.91 25.93 -19.36
C ILE A 206 -2.52 27.34 -19.27
N ALA A 207 -3.85 27.47 -19.34
CA ALA A 207 -4.51 28.77 -19.38
C ALA A 207 -4.26 29.60 -18.11
N LYS A 208 -4.32 28.97 -16.92
CA LYS A 208 -4.06 29.65 -15.65
C LYS A 208 -2.59 30.07 -15.49
N VAL A 209 -1.61 29.34 -16.07
CA VAL A 209 -0.21 29.79 -16.15
C VAL A 209 -0.10 31.15 -16.84
N ILE A 210 -0.74 31.26 -18.00
CA ILE A 210 -0.62 32.44 -18.86
C ILE A 210 -1.31 33.65 -18.21
N GLU A 211 -2.46 33.44 -17.57
CA GLU A 211 -3.14 34.46 -16.77
C GLU A 211 -2.31 34.92 -15.55
N ASN A 212 -1.56 34.02 -14.89
CA ASN A 212 -0.64 34.40 -13.81
C ASN A 212 0.56 35.24 -14.29
N GLY A 213 0.84 35.29 -15.61
CA GLY A 213 2.01 35.94 -16.20
C GLY A 213 3.36 35.27 -15.88
N VAL A 214 3.38 34.23 -15.06
CA VAL A 214 4.57 33.52 -14.57
C VAL A 214 4.25 32.02 -14.45
N ILE A 215 5.18 31.17 -14.89
CA ILE A 215 5.10 29.72 -14.68
C ILE A 215 5.26 29.44 -13.18
N LYS A 216 4.19 29.00 -12.51
CA LYS A 216 4.25 28.55 -11.12
C LYS A 216 4.80 27.12 -11.04
N GLY A 217 5.34 26.76 -9.87
CA GLY A 217 6.03 25.50 -9.65
C GLY A 217 7.51 25.53 -10.07
N SER A 218 8.40 25.05 -9.19
CA SER A 218 9.86 25.18 -9.30
C SER A 218 10.55 23.96 -9.92
N VAL A 219 11.78 24.11 -10.46
CA VAL A 219 12.44 23.17 -11.39
C VAL A 219 12.63 21.74 -10.85
N GLY A 220 13.05 21.54 -9.60
CA GLY A 220 13.09 20.19 -9.02
C GLY A 220 11.72 19.69 -8.53
N GLY A 221 10.66 20.46 -8.80
CA GLY A 221 9.54 20.64 -7.88
C GLY A 221 9.86 21.59 -6.74
N VAL A 222 9.03 21.51 -5.71
CA VAL A 222 9.53 21.30 -4.35
C VAL A 222 10.62 20.20 -4.40
N SER A 223 11.90 20.59 -4.24
CA SER A 223 13.01 19.99 -5.01
C SER A 223 14.01 19.08 -4.29
N ALA A 224 14.44 18.00 -4.98
CA ALA A 224 15.75 17.34 -4.83
C ALA A 224 16.14 16.46 -6.05
N ASP A 225 17.40 16.49 -6.49
CA ASP A 225 18.01 15.64 -7.53
C ASP A 225 19.36 15.06 -7.05
N SER A 226 19.89 13.87 -7.40
CA SER A 226 19.73 12.87 -8.50
C SER A 226 20.64 13.02 -9.75
N ILE A 227 21.16 11.97 -10.43
CA ILE A 227 21.13 10.51 -10.16
C ILE A 227 22.52 10.02 -9.65
N ALA A 228 23.40 9.17 -10.22
CA ALA A 228 23.49 8.17 -11.32
C ALA A 228 24.58 7.13 -10.92
N ASP A 229 24.85 5.96 -11.54
CA ASP A 229 24.67 5.36 -12.89
C ASP A 229 24.92 3.80 -12.73
N LYS A 230 24.99 2.79 -13.64
CA LYS A 230 24.78 2.42 -15.08
C LYS A 230 24.74 0.85 -15.11
N LEU A 231 25.02 -0.09 -16.06
CA LEU A 231 25.23 -0.40 -17.53
C LEU A 231 25.31 -1.98 -17.56
N TRP A 232 25.01 -2.89 -18.51
CA TRP A 232 24.39 -3.10 -19.85
C TRP A 232 24.05 -4.64 -19.96
N LEU A 233 23.46 -5.28 -21.00
CA LEU A 233 22.80 -4.90 -22.27
C LEU A 233 21.46 -5.71 -22.41
N ASP A 234 21.06 -6.59 -23.35
CA ASP A 234 21.54 -7.09 -24.67
C ASP A 234 20.33 -7.60 -25.55
N THR A 235 20.56 -8.54 -26.48
CA THR A 235 19.75 -8.93 -27.66
C THR A 235 19.81 -10.46 -27.91
N LEU A 236 19.22 -11.13 -28.93
CA LEU A 236 18.49 -10.82 -30.19
C LEU A 236 17.06 -11.46 -30.13
N LYS A 237 16.29 -11.93 -31.14
CA LYS A 237 16.30 -11.99 -32.64
C LYS A 237 14.82 -12.25 -33.13
N SER A 238 14.64 -12.67 -34.40
CA SER A 238 13.43 -13.30 -34.99
C SER A 238 12.21 -12.39 -35.35
N PRO A 239 11.35 -12.75 -36.33
CA PRO A 239 10.28 -11.86 -36.85
C PRO A 239 8.88 -12.08 -36.22
N PRO A 240 7.94 -11.11 -36.34
CA PRO A 240 6.85 -10.95 -35.37
C PRO A 240 5.63 -11.89 -35.49
N PRO A 241 5.31 -12.67 -34.44
CA PRO A 241 4.04 -13.37 -34.31
C PRO A 241 2.97 -12.52 -33.59
N GLU A 242 1.79 -13.11 -33.35
CA GLU A 242 0.63 -12.42 -32.72
C GLU A 242 0.94 -11.89 -31.30
N ASN A 243 1.77 -12.59 -30.54
CA ASN A 243 2.38 -12.10 -29.31
C ASN A 243 3.06 -10.73 -29.54
N GLN A 244 3.99 -10.60 -30.48
CA GLN A 244 4.77 -9.37 -30.68
C GLN A 244 3.92 -8.20 -31.20
N ASN A 245 2.79 -8.47 -31.87
CA ASN A 245 1.82 -7.42 -32.18
C ASN A 245 1.08 -6.90 -30.93
N MET A 246 0.75 -7.78 -29.98
CA MET A 246 0.23 -7.36 -28.66
C MET A 246 1.32 -6.72 -27.77
N LYS A 247 2.59 -7.11 -27.91
CA LYS A 247 3.74 -6.42 -27.27
C LYS A 247 3.83 -4.97 -27.75
N LYS A 248 3.77 -4.76 -29.07
CA LYS A 248 3.73 -3.40 -29.67
C LYS A 248 2.52 -2.61 -29.18
N ALA A 249 1.34 -3.25 -29.07
CA ALA A 249 0.13 -2.63 -28.55
C ALA A 249 0.31 -2.13 -27.11
N SER A 250 0.65 -3.01 -26.18
CA SER A 250 0.86 -2.64 -24.78
C SER A 250 2.00 -1.63 -24.61
N THR A 251 3.09 -1.78 -25.34
CA THR A 251 4.19 -0.81 -25.39
C THR A 251 3.69 0.59 -25.76
N GLY A 252 3.00 0.73 -26.90
CA GLY A 252 2.46 2.02 -27.35
C GLY A 252 1.39 2.60 -26.41
N ALA A 253 0.48 1.77 -25.90
CA ALA A 253 -0.58 2.17 -24.98
C ALA A 253 -0.04 2.82 -23.71
N ILE A 254 1.00 2.23 -23.13
CA ILE A 254 1.56 2.65 -21.85
C ILE A 254 2.47 3.89 -22.03
N PHE A 255 3.19 4.00 -23.16
CA PHE A 255 3.88 5.24 -23.53
C PHE A 255 2.90 6.40 -23.70
N ILE A 256 1.75 6.19 -24.36
CA ILE A 256 0.69 7.19 -24.48
C ILE A 256 0.16 7.57 -23.10
N ALA A 257 -0.24 6.61 -22.26
CA ALA A 257 -0.73 6.89 -20.92
C ALA A 257 0.26 7.72 -20.08
N THR A 258 1.55 7.33 -20.12
CA THR A 258 2.65 8.06 -19.49
C THR A 258 2.72 9.50 -19.98
N PHE A 259 2.68 9.75 -21.30
CA PHE A 259 2.67 11.11 -21.84
C PHE A 259 1.52 11.97 -21.29
N PHE A 260 0.31 11.42 -21.17
CA PHE A 260 -0.81 12.16 -20.55
C PHE A 260 -0.59 12.42 -19.06
N TYR A 261 -0.02 11.47 -18.33
CA TYR A 261 0.25 11.59 -16.91
C TYR A 261 1.31 12.67 -16.65
N LEU A 262 2.32 12.75 -17.52
CA LEU A 262 3.32 13.81 -17.56
C LEU A 262 2.69 15.19 -17.80
N CYS A 263 1.89 15.33 -18.86
CA CYS A 263 1.34 16.64 -19.24
C CYS A 263 0.27 17.15 -18.27
N CYS A 264 -0.73 16.34 -17.93
CA CYS A 264 -1.78 16.74 -16.97
C CYS A 264 -1.17 17.01 -15.60
N GLY A 265 -0.15 16.21 -15.23
CA GLY A 265 0.74 16.46 -14.12
C GLY A 265 1.37 17.85 -14.13
N GLY A 266 2.30 18.07 -15.05
CA GLY A 266 3.12 19.28 -15.10
C GLY A 266 2.31 20.56 -15.29
N PHE A 267 1.32 20.57 -16.19
CA PHE A 267 0.55 21.78 -16.44
C PHE A 267 -0.54 22.05 -15.39
N GLY A 268 -1.06 21.02 -14.71
CA GLY A 268 -1.91 21.21 -13.54
C GLY A 268 -1.14 21.82 -12.36
N TYR A 269 0.11 21.39 -12.14
CA TYR A 269 1.06 22.05 -11.24
C TYR A 269 1.35 23.49 -11.69
N ALA A 270 1.55 23.71 -12.99
CA ALA A 270 1.87 25.03 -13.53
C ALA A 270 0.73 26.06 -13.33
N ALA A 271 -0.54 25.64 -13.52
CA ALA A 271 -1.72 26.50 -13.36
C ALA A 271 -1.79 27.18 -12.00
N PHE A 272 -1.73 26.34 -10.97
CA PHE A 272 -2.06 26.71 -9.60
C PHE A 272 -0.80 26.84 -8.73
N GLY A 273 0.35 26.37 -9.20
CA GLY A 273 1.49 26.11 -8.33
C GLY A 273 1.10 25.08 -7.26
N SER A 274 1.31 25.44 -6.00
CA SER A 274 0.89 24.68 -4.82
C SER A 274 -0.61 24.38 -4.81
N ASP A 275 -1.44 25.28 -5.36
CA ASP A 275 -2.89 25.33 -5.10
C ASP A 275 -3.71 24.35 -5.96
N THR A 276 -3.06 23.33 -6.52
CA THR A 276 -3.63 22.38 -7.47
C THR A 276 -4.72 21.51 -6.81
N PRO A 277 -5.92 21.33 -7.40
CA PRO A 277 -6.99 20.55 -6.80
C PRO A 277 -6.82 19.03 -7.01
N GLY A 278 -7.31 18.22 -6.06
CA GLY A 278 -7.24 16.74 -6.11
C GLY A 278 -8.08 16.07 -7.20
N ASN A 279 -9.08 16.78 -7.74
CA ASN A 279 -9.58 16.57 -9.09
C ASN A 279 -9.31 17.85 -9.87
N LEU A 280 -8.40 17.77 -10.84
CA LEU A 280 -7.88 18.86 -11.67
C LEU A 280 -8.98 19.82 -12.18
N LEU A 281 -10.12 19.29 -12.60
CA LEU A 281 -11.23 20.10 -13.13
C LEU A 281 -11.96 20.92 -12.06
N THR A 282 -11.98 20.47 -10.81
CA THR A 282 -12.82 21.09 -9.76
C THR A 282 -12.27 22.43 -9.28
N GLY A 283 -10.96 22.67 -9.35
CA GLY A 283 -10.35 23.98 -9.06
C GLY A 283 -10.59 25.02 -10.14
N PHE A 284 -11.10 24.61 -11.31
CA PHE A 284 -11.55 25.50 -12.38
C PHE A 284 -13.06 25.80 -12.31
N GLY A 285 -13.77 25.40 -11.24
CA GLY A 285 -15.23 25.58 -11.12
C GLY A 285 -15.75 27.04 -11.06
N PHE A 286 -14.85 28.03 -11.13
CA PHE A 286 -15.14 29.47 -11.28
C PHE A 286 -14.35 30.10 -12.45
N TYR A 287 -13.77 29.28 -13.32
CA TYR A 287 -12.96 29.68 -14.46
C TYR A 287 -13.84 29.75 -15.71
N GLU A 288 -13.81 30.86 -16.45
CA GLU A 288 -14.53 30.95 -17.72
C GLU A 288 -13.69 30.34 -18.86
N PRO A 289 -14.27 29.51 -19.76
CA PRO A 289 -15.69 29.13 -19.82
C PRO A 289 -16.06 27.94 -18.90
N TYR A 290 -17.00 28.15 -17.97
CA TYR A 290 -17.44 27.14 -17.00
C TYR A 290 -18.04 25.87 -17.65
N TRP A 291 -18.73 26.02 -18.79
CA TRP A 291 -19.32 24.89 -19.53
C TRP A 291 -18.30 23.84 -19.97
N LEU A 292 -17.02 24.23 -20.10
CA LEU A 292 -15.92 23.32 -20.46
C LEU A 292 -15.51 22.44 -19.28
N ILE A 293 -15.57 22.95 -18.05
CA ILE A 293 -15.40 22.18 -16.82
C ILE A 293 -16.56 21.19 -16.65
N ASP A 294 -17.78 21.62 -16.96
CA ASP A 294 -18.98 20.79 -16.86
C ASP A 294 -18.97 19.66 -17.90
N PHE A 295 -18.60 19.97 -19.15
CA PHE A 295 -18.37 18.97 -20.20
C PHE A 295 -17.32 17.95 -19.77
N ALA A 296 -16.18 18.40 -19.25
CA ALA A 296 -15.11 17.51 -18.78
C ALA A 296 -15.54 16.65 -17.57
N ASN A 297 -16.38 17.17 -16.67
CA ASN A 297 -16.97 16.39 -15.59
C ASN A 297 -18.05 15.41 -16.09
N ALA A 298 -18.81 15.75 -17.13
CA ALA A 298 -19.73 14.82 -17.79
C ALA A 298 -18.97 13.66 -18.44
N CYS A 299 -17.82 13.95 -19.07
CA CYS A 299 -16.91 12.93 -19.59
C CYS A 299 -16.47 11.95 -18.50
N ILE A 300 -16.13 12.42 -17.29
CA ILE A 300 -15.80 11.53 -16.16
C ILE A 300 -16.94 10.56 -15.87
N VAL A 301 -18.19 11.04 -15.76
CA VAL A 301 -19.35 10.17 -15.50
C VAL A 301 -19.49 9.09 -16.58
N VAL A 302 -19.44 9.48 -17.86
CA VAL A 302 -19.61 8.56 -18.99
C VAL A 302 -18.44 7.56 -19.11
N HIS A 303 -17.20 8.01 -18.86
CA HIS A 303 -16.01 7.14 -18.80
C HIS A 303 -16.22 6.00 -17.79
N LEU A 304 -16.61 6.37 -16.57
CA LEU A 304 -16.71 5.47 -15.43
C LEU A 304 -17.94 4.55 -15.54
N VAL A 305 -19.00 4.97 -16.26
CA VAL A 305 -20.09 4.05 -16.65
C VAL A 305 -19.56 2.95 -17.58
N GLY A 306 -18.85 3.32 -18.66
CA GLY A 306 -18.34 2.36 -19.63
C GLY A 306 -17.27 1.42 -19.06
N GLY A 307 -16.37 1.95 -18.23
CA GLY A 307 -15.36 1.17 -17.53
C GLY A 307 -15.95 0.15 -16.54
N TYR A 308 -17.02 0.52 -15.81
CA TYR A 308 -17.68 -0.40 -14.86
C TYR A 308 -18.22 -1.64 -15.57
N GLN A 309 -18.83 -1.46 -16.75
CA GLN A 309 -19.38 -2.56 -17.54
C GLN A 309 -18.29 -3.39 -18.22
N ALA A 310 -17.23 -2.76 -18.73
CA ALA A 310 -16.07 -3.49 -19.27
C ALA A 310 -15.45 -4.46 -18.23
N MET A 311 -15.40 -4.05 -16.95
CA MET A 311 -14.97 -4.91 -15.84
C MET A 311 -16.00 -5.99 -15.45
N GLY A 312 -17.30 -5.73 -15.65
CA GLY A 312 -18.38 -6.67 -15.30
C GLY A 312 -18.53 -7.86 -16.25
N VAL A 313 -17.95 -7.81 -17.45
CA VAL A 313 -18.11 -8.86 -18.48
C VAL A 313 -17.08 -9.98 -18.35
N GLU A 314 -15.83 -9.71 -17.92
CA GLU A 314 -14.84 -10.77 -17.63
C GLU A 314 -15.32 -11.79 -16.58
N ALA A 315 -16.28 -11.40 -15.73
CA ALA A 315 -16.89 -12.29 -14.73
C ALA A 315 -18.05 -13.16 -15.29
N ARG A 316 -18.57 -12.87 -16.49
CA ARG A 316 -19.83 -13.46 -16.99
C ARG A 316 -19.63 -14.74 -17.81
N ASP A 317 -18.48 -14.91 -18.46
CA ASP A 317 -18.06 -16.13 -19.19
C ASP A 317 -17.81 -17.37 -18.28
N HIS A 318 -18.42 -17.43 -17.10
CA HIS A 318 -18.15 -18.43 -16.06
C HIS A 318 -19.41 -19.11 -15.46
N GLN A 319 -20.64 -18.83 -15.95
CA GLN A 319 -21.88 -19.41 -15.41
C GLN A 319 -22.92 -19.90 -16.44
N THR A 320 -22.57 -20.92 -17.22
CA THR A 320 -23.41 -22.09 -17.61
C THR A 320 -22.48 -23.12 -18.28
N PRO A 321 -22.72 -24.45 -18.23
CA PRO A 321 -23.98 -25.13 -18.57
C PRO A 321 -24.85 -25.59 -17.38
N LEU A 322 -25.95 -26.28 -17.69
CA LEU A 322 -26.99 -26.75 -16.76
C LEU A 322 -26.98 -28.27 -16.55
N VAL A 323 -27.19 -28.67 -15.29
CA VAL A 323 -27.84 -29.94 -14.85
C VAL A 323 -27.06 -31.26 -15.07
N GLU A 324 -27.31 -32.21 -14.14
CA GLU A 324 -26.75 -33.57 -14.03
C GLU A 324 -25.23 -33.68 -13.73
N SER A 325 -24.73 -34.60 -12.88
CA SER A 325 -25.40 -35.58 -11.99
C SER A 325 -24.56 -35.91 -10.72
N SER A 326 -25.24 -36.46 -9.70
CA SER A 326 -24.74 -37.43 -8.69
C SER A 326 -23.53 -37.15 -7.75
N PHE A 327 -23.84 -37.04 -6.45
CA PHE A 327 -23.20 -37.70 -5.29
C PHE A 327 -21.74 -37.42 -4.79
N SER A 328 -21.69 -36.90 -3.55
CA SER A 328 -20.96 -37.47 -2.38
C SER A 328 -19.57 -36.93 -1.93
N ALA A 329 -19.35 -37.11 -0.61
CA ALA A 329 -18.12 -37.09 0.20
C ALA A 329 -17.36 -35.76 0.42
N SER A 330 -17.09 -35.47 1.70
CA SER A 330 -16.37 -34.30 2.21
C SER A 330 -14.84 -34.47 2.25
N SER A 331 -14.08 -33.45 1.85
CA SER A 331 -12.65 -33.33 2.20
C SER A 331 -12.19 -31.87 2.33
N ILE A 332 -11.13 -31.65 3.12
CA ILE A 332 -10.63 -30.31 3.49
C ILE A 332 -9.76 -29.76 2.35
N GLN A 333 -10.13 -28.61 1.76
CA GLN A 333 -9.34 -28.03 0.66
C GLN A 333 -8.07 -27.29 1.15
N PRO A 334 -6.92 -27.46 0.46
CA PRO A 334 -5.67 -26.80 0.81
C PRO A 334 -5.63 -25.34 0.35
N ILE A 335 -5.09 -24.46 1.21
CA ILE A 335 -4.99 -23.01 1.03
C ILE A 335 -4.42 -22.63 -0.36
N LYS A 336 -5.04 -21.63 -0.99
CA LYS A 336 -4.62 -21.07 -2.26
C LYS A 336 -3.71 -19.86 -2.07
N ARG A 337 -2.44 -20.05 -2.44
CA ARG A 337 -1.39 -19.03 -2.43
C ARG A 337 -1.44 -18.17 -3.70
N THR A 338 -2.21 -17.09 -3.63
CA THR A 338 -2.45 -16.13 -4.72
C THR A 338 -1.27 -15.18 -4.95
N GLY A 339 -0.59 -14.81 -3.86
CA GLY A 339 0.31 -13.65 -3.72
C GLY A 339 1.34 -13.46 -4.84
N VAL A 340 1.58 -12.20 -5.19
CA VAL A 340 2.52 -11.75 -6.22
C VAL A 340 3.50 -10.72 -5.66
N LEU A 341 4.50 -10.31 -6.45
CA LEU A 341 5.49 -9.30 -6.08
C LEU A 341 4.82 -8.05 -5.48
N TRP A 342 3.81 -7.49 -6.15
CA TRP A 342 3.18 -6.24 -5.73
C TRP A 342 2.28 -6.36 -4.51
N THR A 343 1.58 -7.49 -4.29
CA THR A 343 0.82 -7.69 -3.04
C THR A 343 1.76 -7.88 -1.85
N ALA A 344 2.88 -8.59 -2.02
CA ALA A 344 3.92 -8.65 -0.99
C ALA A 344 4.55 -7.28 -0.70
N VAL A 345 4.84 -6.46 -1.73
CA VAL A 345 5.29 -5.07 -1.54
C VAL A 345 4.24 -4.25 -0.77
N ALA A 346 2.96 -4.35 -1.11
CA ALA A 346 1.88 -3.63 -0.43
C ALA A 346 1.71 -4.05 1.04
N HIS A 347 1.77 -5.36 1.36
CA HIS A 347 1.73 -5.83 2.75
C HIS A 347 2.96 -5.40 3.55
N ILE A 348 4.16 -5.40 2.95
CA ILE A 348 5.36 -4.88 3.62
C ILE A 348 5.18 -3.38 3.88
N ILE A 349 4.80 -2.58 2.88
CA ILE A 349 4.62 -1.13 3.02
C ILE A 349 3.56 -0.79 4.06
N THR A 350 2.44 -1.52 4.09
CA THR A 350 1.41 -1.45 5.16
C THR A 350 2.00 -1.71 6.54
N GLY A 351 2.85 -2.74 6.67
CA GLY A 351 3.48 -3.09 7.95
C GLY A 351 4.62 -2.16 8.39
N VAL A 352 5.21 -1.37 7.48
CA VAL A 352 6.33 -0.47 7.77
C VAL A 352 5.87 0.99 7.88
N ILE A 353 5.22 1.56 6.86
CA ILE A 353 4.80 2.99 6.79
C ILE A 353 3.56 3.24 7.65
N GLY A 354 3.64 2.95 8.95
CA GLY A 354 2.63 3.27 9.95
C GLY A 354 2.88 4.62 10.62
N SER A 355 2.58 4.71 11.91
CA SER A 355 2.87 5.89 12.75
C SER A 355 4.36 6.26 12.83
N GLY A 356 5.26 5.30 12.59
CA GLY A 356 6.71 5.48 12.69
C GLY A 356 7.31 6.48 11.70
N VAL A 357 6.64 6.80 10.60
CA VAL A 357 7.10 7.85 9.66
C VAL A 357 6.93 9.27 10.22
N LEU A 358 6.00 9.44 11.17
CA LEU A 358 5.55 10.75 11.65
C LEU A 358 6.53 11.39 12.65
N SER A 359 7.27 10.57 13.41
CA SER A 359 8.30 11.06 14.36
C SER A 359 9.65 11.35 13.71
N LEU A 360 9.88 10.89 12.48
CA LEU A 360 11.19 10.97 11.82
C LEU A 360 11.73 12.40 11.69
N ALA A 361 10.87 13.40 11.53
CA ALA A 361 11.29 14.81 11.50
C ALA A 361 11.88 15.25 12.85
N TRP A 362 11.29 14.80 13.97
CA TRP A 362 11.83 15.02 15.31
C TRP A 362 13.10 14.21 15.56
N SER A 363 13.16 12.95 15.09
CA SER A 363 14.35 12.10 15.23
C SER A 363 15.54 12.70 14.47
N VAL A 364 15.34 13.17 13.24
CA VAL A 364 16.35 13.90 12.47
C VAL A 364 16.69 15.23 13.15
N ALA A 365 15.75 15.92 13.80
CA ALA A 365 16.09 17.10 14.60
C ALA A 365 16.99 16.81 15.81
N GLN A 366 16.84 15.66 16.48
CA GLN A 366 17.74 15.31 17.59
C GLN A 366 19.14 14.91 17.10
N LEU A 367 19.25 14.28 15.94
CA LEU A 367 20.49 13.73 15.38
C LEU A 367 21.26 14.75 14.52
N GLY A 368 20.55 15.64 13.81
CA GLY A 368 21.11 16.60 12.87
C GLY A 368 21.26 16.07 11.43
N TRP A 369 21.60 16.99 10.52
CA TRP A 369 21.55 16.77 9.07
C TRP A 369 22.39 15.60 8.54
N ILE A 370 23.46 15.20 9.23
CA ILE A 370 24.29 14.06 8.83
C ILE A 370 23.85 12.77 9.53
N ALA A 371 23.77 12.79 10.87
CA ALA A 371 23.53 11.57 11.64
C ALA A 371 22.09 11.04 11.52
N GLY A 372 21.10 11.90 11.27
CA GLY A 372 19.71 11.48 11.05
C GLY A 372 19.55 10.57 9.82
N PRO A 373 19.79 11.09 8.60
CA PRO A 373 19.75 10.31 7.36
C PRO A 373 20.69 9.09 7.37
N LEU A 374 21.90 9.21 7.93
CA LEU A 374 22.83 8.08 8.03
C LEU A 374 22.27 6.97 8.95
N THR A 375 21.65 7.32 10.08
CA THR A 375 21.00 6.33 10.96
C THR A 375 19.85 5.64 10.25
N MET A 376 19.02 6.35 9.49
CA MET A 376 17.96 5.73 8.68
C MET A 376 18.50 4.71 7.68
N LEU A 377 19.57 5.06 6.95
CA LEU A 377 20.21 4.15 5.98
C LEU A 377 20.84 2.92 6.66
N ILE A 378 21.40 3.08 7.86
CA ILE A 378 21.91 1.98 8.68
C ILE A 378 20.76 1.05 9.12
N PHE A 379 19.63 1.59 9.59
CA PHE A 379 18.47 0.79 10.00
C PHE A 379 17.78 0.09 8.82
N ALA A 380 17.71 0.73 7.65
CA ALA A 380 17.29 0.09 6.40
C ALA A 380 18.24 -1.09 6.03
N SER A 381 19.54 -0.91 6.19
CA SER A 381 20.57 -1.92 5.92
C SER A 381 20.51 -3.11 6.89
N ILE A 382 20.32 -2.85 8.18
CA ILE A 382 20.06 -3.89 9.20
C ILE A 382 18.80 -4.70 8.84
N THR A 383 17.75 -4.00 8.41
CA THR A 383 16.46 -4.60 8.09
C THR A 383 16.52 -5.45 6.83
N ILE A 384 17.19 -5.02 5.74
CA ILE A 384 17.30 -5.84 4.52
C ILE A 384 18.17 -7.09 4.73
N VAL A 385 19.25 -7.00 5.52
CA VAL A 385 20.07 -8.18 5.90
C VAL A 385 19.24 -9.21 6.67
N SER A 386 18.41 -8.74 7.59
CA SER A 386 17.54 -9.59 8.42
C SER A 386 16.37 -10.17 7.61
N ALA A 387 15.77 -9.38 6.73
CA ALA A 387 14.73 -9.83 5.81
C ALA A 387 15.27 -10.90 4.83
N PHE A 388 16.44 -10.67 4.25
CA PHE A 388 17.09 -11.64 3.35
C PHE A 388 17.50 -12.92 4.07
N SER A 389 17.84 -12.85 5.36
CA SER A 389 18.07 -14.01 6.23
C SER A 389 16.80 -14.84 6.43
N LEU A 390 15.70 -14.19 6.85
CA LEU A 390 14.38 -14.82 7.04
C LEU A 390 13.82 -15.45 5.75
N CYS A 391 14.06 -14.83 4.59
CA CYS A 391 13.62 -15.38 3.29
C CYS A 391 14.14 -16.81 3.03
N ASN A 392 15.29 -17.20 3.62
CA ASN A 392 15.84 -18.56 3.52
C ASN A 392 15.29 -19.52 4.59
N CYS A 393 14.59 -19.01 5.61
CA CYS A 393 14.06 -19.76 6.75
C CYS A 393 12.59 -20.19 6.58
N TYR A 394 11.98 -19.86 5.45
CA TYR A 394 10.61 -20.26 5.09
C TYR A 394 10.46 -21.76 4.77
N ARG A 395 11.51 -22.41 4.26
CA ARG A 395 11.54 -23.85 3.96
C ARG A 395 12.63 -24.54 4.76
N SER A 396 12.34 -25.74 5.25
CA SER A 396 13.26 -26.55 6.06
C SER A 396 13.16 -28.04 5.67
N PRO A 397 14.24 -28.84 5.80
CA PRO A 397 15.57 -28.45 6.27
C PRO A 397 16.45 -27.78 5.20
N ASP A 398 16.01 -27.71 3.94
CA ASP A 398 16.73 -26.99 2.87
C ASP A 398 15.98 -25.70 2.42
N PRO A 399 16.66 -24.55 2.24
CA PRO A 399 16.05 -23.28 1.83
C PRO A 399 15.45 -23.22 0.42
N LEU A 400 15.65 -24.19 -0.47
CA LEU A 400 15.07 -24.25 -1.82
C LEU A 400 13.99 -25.34 -1.89
N CYS A 401 14.39 -26.56 -1.56
CA CYS A 401 13.68 -27.80 -1.81
C CYS A 401 13.10 -28.42 -0.53
N GLY A 402 13.27 -27.78 0.63
CA GLY A 402 12.70 -28.23 1.90
C GLY A 402 11.20 -28.55 1.78
N PRO A 403 10.76 -29.76 2.18
CA PRO A 403 9.36 -30.19 2.06
C PRO A 403 8.48 -29.52 3.12
N THR A 404 9.04 -29.17 4.28
CA THR A 404 8.32 -28.47 5.34
C THR A 404 8.37 -26.96 5.10
N ARG A 405 7.22 -26.30 5.24
CA ARG A 405 7.09 -24.85 5.20
C ARG A 405 6.81 -24.32 6.58
N ASN A 406 7.51 -23.26 6.95
CA ASN A 406 7.23 -22.48 8.13
C ASN A 406 6.22 -21.40 7.72
N THR A 407 4.95 -21.56 8.08
CA THR A 407 3.85 -20.66 7.66
C THR A 407 3.76 -19.37 8.49
N SER A 408 4.59 -19.25 9.53
CA SER A 408 4.71 -18.07 10.38
C SER A 408 6.12 -17.95 10.95
N TYR A 409 6.48 -16.75 11.39
CA TYR A 409 7.72 -16.44 12.09
C TYR A 409 7.91 -17.34 13.32
N LEU A 410 6.86 -17.51 14.13
CA LEU A 410 6.91 -18.35 15.34
C LEU A 410 7.04 -19.85 14.99
N ALA A 411 6.45 -20.31 13.89
CA ALA A 411 6.68 -21.66 13.38
C ALA A 411 8.15 -21.86 12.96
N ALA A 412 8.75 -20.90 12.25
CA ALA A 412 10.15 -20.96 11.85
C ALA A 412 11.09 -21.04 13.06
N VAL A 413 10.90 -20.18 14.08
CA VAL A 413 11.69 -20.25 15.31
C VAL A 413 11.52 -21.60 16.02
N ARG A 414 10.30 -22.15 16.06
CA ARG A 414 10.02 -23.45 16.70
C ARG A 414 10.64 -24.64 15.95
N MET A 415 10.65 -24.61 14.62
CA MET A 415 11.21 -25.69 13.79
C MET A 415 12.75 -25.63 13.70
N ILE A 416 13.33 -24.43 13.62
CA ILE A 416 14.78 -24.24 13.39
C ILE A 416 15.55 -24.12 14.71
N LEU A 417 15.01 -23.44 15.72
CA LEU A 417 15.68 -23.15 17.00
C LEU A 417 15.03 -23.86 18.21
N GLY A 418 13.98 -24.66 17.98
CA GLY A 418 13.36 -25.51 18.99
C GLY A 418 12.43 -24.81 20.00
N LYS A 419 11.81 -25.63 20.87
CA LYS A 419 10.71 -25.22 21.76
C LYS A 419 11.08 -24.10 22.75
N ARG A 420 12.30 -24.10 23.31
CA ARG A 420 12.75 -23.07 24.27
C ARG A 420 12.82 -21.69 23.61
N SER A 421 13.48 -21.61 22.46
CA SER A 421 13.62 -20.40 21.64
C SER A 421 12.27 -19.84 21.20
N ALA A 422 11.33 -20.72 20.82
CA ALA A 422 9.98 -20.32 20.45
C ALA A 422 9.17 -19.70 21.60
N VAL A 423 9.33 -20.16 22.85
CA VAL A 423 8.66 -19.55 24.01
C VAL A 423 9.18 -18.14 24.28
N VAL A 424 10.50 -17.94 24.22
CA VAL A 424 11.12 -16.61 24.37
C VAL A 424 10.68 -15.68 23.23
N SER A 425 10.71 -16.17 21.98
CA SER A 425 10.28 -15.41 20.80
C SER A 425 8.80 -15.03 20.84
N SER A 426 7.91 -15.95 21.22
CA SER A 426 6.47 -15.68 21.39
C SER A 426 6.21 -14.59 22.46
N SER A 427 7.00 -14.57 23.54
CA SER A 427 6.89 -13.51 24.56
C SER A 427 7.22 -12.14 24.00
N PHE A 428 8.34 -11.99 23.25
CA PHE A 428 8.67 -10.74 22.56
C PHE A 428 7.66 -10.38 21.47
N LEU A 429 7.12 -11.35 20.73
CA LEU A 429 6.14 -11.12 19.67
C LEU A 429 4.80 -10.60 20.24
N ARG A 430 4.36 -11.12 21.40
CA ARG A 430 3.19 -10.62 22.14
C ARG A 430 3.40 -9.18 22.62
N ILE A 431 4.58 -8.88 23.18
CA ILE A 431 4.99 -7.50 23.52
C ILE A 431 4.97 -6.60 22.27
N ASN A 432 5.40 -7.11 21.11
CA ASN A 432 5.39 -6.38 19.85
C ASN A 432 3.98 -6.02 19.35
N TYR A 433 2.99 -6.89 19.54
CA TYR A 433 1.60 -6.56 19.21
C TYR A 433 1.02 -5.53 20.19
N CYS A 434 1.21 -5.71 21.50
CA CYS A 434 0.75 -4.76 22.52
C CYS A 434 1.36 -3.36 22.35
N LYS A 435 2.67 -3.23 22.13
CA LYS A 435 3.32 -1.92 21.98
C LYS A 435 2.78 -1.15 20.76
N VAL A 436 2.52 -1.84 19.65
CA VAL A 436 2.04 -1.22 18.40
C VAL A 436 0.59 -0.76 18.60
N ALA A 437 -0.25 -1.56 19.25
CA ALA A 437 -1.60 -1.19 19.62
C ALA A 437 -1.66 0.06 20.53
N ILE A 438 -0.74 0.20 21.50
CA ILE A 438 -0.58 1.41 22.33
C ILE A 438 -0.19 2.62 21.46
N VAL A 439 0.89 2.50 20.67
CA VAL A 439 1.37 3.58 19.80
C VAL A 439 0.27 4.03 18.85
N TYR A 440 -0.46 3.12 18.21
CA TYR A 440 -1.53 3.45 17.26
C TYR A 440 -2.68 4.19 17.95
N THR A 441 -3.01 3.85 19.20
CA THR A 441 -4.01 4.57 20.01
C THR A 441 -3.57 6.01 20.28
N ILE A 442 -2.29 6.23 20.61
CA ILE A 442 -1.72 7.57 20.80
C ILE A 442 -1.68 8.36 19.49
N THR A 443 -1.27 7.72 18.38
CA THR A 443 -1.20 8.38 17.06
C THR A 443 -2.58 8.79 16.56
N ALA A 444 -3.58 7.90 16.62
CA ALA A 444 -4.93 8.21 16.17
C ALA A 444 -5.56 9.34 16.99
N ALA A 445 -5.41 9.32 18.32
CA ALA A 445 -5.84 10.42 19.18
C ALA A 445 -5.12 11.74 18.84
N THR A 446 -3.83 11.69 18.53
CA THR A 446 -3.04 12.87 18.10
C THR A 446 -3.52 13.42 16.76
N SER A 447 -3.85 12.56 15.80
CA SER A 447 -4.40 12.96 14.50
C SER A 447 -5.84 13.51 14.58
N ILE A 448 -6.68 12.98 15.47
CA ILE A 448 -8.01 13.57 15.76
C ILE A 448 -7.85 14.98 16.36
N ARG A 449 -6.90 15.17 17.31
CA ARG A 449 -6.58 16.50 17.85
C ARG A 449 -6.03 17.44 16.78
N ALA A 450 -5.25 16.96 15.82
CA ALA A 450 -4.75 17.75 14.70
C ALA A 450 -5.89 18.29 13.83
N ILE A 451 -6.84 17.42 13.45
CA ILE A 451 -8.05 17.81 12.69
C ILE A 451 -8.86 18.86 13.45
N LEU A 452 -9.14 18.62 14.74
CA LEU A 452 -9.96 19.56 15.53
C LEU A 452 -9.26 20.91 15.74
N LYS A 453 -7.94 20.91 15.94
CA LYS A 453 -7.13 22.12 16.08
C LYS A 453 -7.03 22.91 14.77
N SER A 454 -6.85 22.21 13.65
CA SER A 454 -6.92 22.76 12.28
C SER A 454 -8.27 23.46 12.02
N ASN A 455 -9.38 22.77 12.25
CA ASN A 455 -10.73 23.35 12.11
C ASN A 455 -10.99 24.53 13.06
N CYS A 456 -10.47 24.47 14.29
CA CYS A 456 -10.59 25.54 15.26
C CYS A 456 -9.88 26.82 14.78
N TYR A 457 -8.64 26.72 14.29
CA TYR A 457 -7.93 27.87 13.72
C TYR A 457 -8.56 28.38 12.42
N HIS A 458 -9.10 27.51 11.58
CA HIS A 458 -9.83 27.91 10.37
C HIS A 458 -11.10 28.71 10.69
N ARG A 459 -11.79 28.38 11.78
CA ARG A 459 -13.06 29.00 12.19
C ARG A 459 -12.91 30.23 13.06
N GLU A 460 -12.06 30.16 14.08
CA GLU A 460 -11.90 31.17 15.14
C GLU A 460 -10.63 32.02 14.96
N GLY A 461 -9.82 31.73 13.94
CA GLY A 461 -8.59 32.43 13.59
C GLY A 461 -7.33 31.95 14.34
N HIS A 462 -6.15 32.25 13.80
CA HIS A 462 -4.85 31.77 14.33
C HIS A 462 -4.56 32.13 15.81
N GLN A 463 -5.23 33.16 16.36
CA GLN A 463 -5.03 33.61 17.75
C GLN A 463 -5.96 32.92 18.76
N ALA A 464 -6.84 32.01 18.31
CA ALA A 464 -7.77 31.31 19.18
C ALA A 464 -7.10 30.30 20.12
N ALA A 465 -7.64 30.16 21.34
CA ALA A 465 -7.14 29.23 22.36
C ALA A 465 -7.55 27.77 22.09
N CYS A 466 -7.17 27.24 20.92
CA CYS A 466 -7.51 25.90 20.45
C CYS A 466 -6.68 24.80 21.15
N ASP A 467 -7.11 24.38 22.35
CA ASP A 467 -6.67 23.16 23.01
C ASP A 467 -7.79 22.12 23.18
N TYR A 468 -7.38 20.85 23.19
CA TYR A 468 -8.24 19.67 23.22
C TYR A 468 -7.55 18.58 24.06
N GLY A 469 -8.24 17.93 24.99
CA GLY A 469 -7.64 16.85 25.79
C GLY A 469 -7.30 15.59 24.98
N TYR A 470 -6.31 14.79 25.39
CA TYR A 470 -5.99 13.51 24.72
C TYR A 470 -6.97 12.38 25.03
N THR A 471 -7.39 12.29 26.29
CA THR A 471 -8.10 11.12 26.86
C THR A 471 -9.37 10.75 26.08
N SER A 472 -10.20 11.72 25.72
CA SER A 472 -11.47 11.48 25.03
C SER A 472 -11.29 10.83 23.65
N TYR A 473 -10.24 11.19 22.91
CA TYR A 473 -9.97 10.63 21.58
C TYR A 473 -9.26 9.27 21.66
N MET A 474 -8.47 9.03 22.71
CA MET A 474 -7.96 7.68 23.01
C MET A 474 -9.10 6.73 23.38
N LEU A 475 -10.05 7.17 24.21
CA LEU A 475 -11.26 6.40 24.52
C LEU A 475 -12.14 6.16 23.29
N PHE A 476 -12.31 7.16 22.42
CA PHE A 476 -13.04 7.00 21.16
C PHE A 476 -12.37 5.98 20.21
N PHE A 477 -11.06 6.08 19.99
CA PHE A 477 -10.34 5.09 19.18
C PHE A 477 -10.38 3.70 19.82
N GLY A 478 -10.21 3.62 21.15
CA GLY A 478 -10.38 2.39 21.91
C GLY A 478 -11.76 1.76 21.75
N PHE A 479 -12.84 2.56 21.75
CA PHE A 479 -14.19 2.08 21.47
C PHE A 479 -14.33 1.53 20.03
N VAL A 480 -13.78 2.24 19.03
CA VAL A 480 -13.74 1.75 17.64
C VAL A 480 -12.97 0.42 17.55
N GLN A 481 -11.83 0.29 18.23
CA GLN A 481 -11.08 -0.98 18.26
C GLN A 481 -11.81 -2.09 19.01
N LEU A 482 -12.53 -1.78 20.10
CA LEU A 482 -13.32 -2.75 20.84
C LEU A 482 -14.38 -3.38 19.93
N VAL A 483 -15.10 -2.56 19.15
CA VAL A 483 -16.09 -3.03 18.17
C VAL A 483 -15.42 -3.83 17.04
N MET A 484 -14.40 -3.27 16.40
CA MET A 484 -13.72 -3.92 15.27
C MET A 484 -13.04 -5.24 15.65
N SER A 485 -12.51 -5.35 16.88
CA SER A 485 -11.92 -6.59 17.37
C SER A 485 -12.92 -7.71 17.65
N GLN A 486 -14.23 -7.44 17.73
CA GLN A 486 -15.22 -8.54 17.81
C GLN A 486 -15.42 -9.28 16.48
N ILE A 487 -14.89 -8.75 15.36
CA ILE A 487 -14.96 -9.43 14.06
C ILE A 487 -14.16 -10.75 14.13
N PRO A 488 -14.79 -11.91 13.87
CA PRO A 488 -14.18 -13.21 14.17
C PRO A 488 -13.31 -13.78 13.03
N ASN A 489 -13.40 -13.24 11.80
CA ASN A 489 -12.65 -13.69 10.63
C ASN A 489 -11.93 -12.52 9.96
N PHE A 490 -10.60 -12.58 9.91
CA PHE A 490 -9.74 -11.63 9.19
C PHE A 490 -9.29 -12.20 7.83
N ARG A 491 -10.20 -12.88 7.11
CA ARG A 491 -9.93 -13.45 5.76
C ARG A 491 -10.56 -12.63 4.64
N ASP A 492 -11.62 -11.89 4.95
CA ASP A 492 -12.33 -11.01 4.03
C ASP A 492 -11.80 -9.56 4.10
N THR A 493 -10.57 -9.38 4.57
CA THR A 493 -9.89 -8.11 4.86
C THR A 493 -8.56 -7.95 4.10
N GLU A 494 -8.35 -8.69 3.01
CA GLU A 494 -7.17 -8.48 2.13
C GLU A 494 -7.17 -7.05 1.54
N TRP A 495 -8.34 -6.56 1.13
CA TRP A 495 -8.58 -5.17 0.70
C TRP A 495 -8.16 -4.12 1.75
N LEU A 496 -8.23 -4.46 3.05
CA LEU A 496 -7.86 -3.55 4.14
C LEU A 496 -6.36 -3.26 4.15
N SER A 497 -5.53 -4.20 3.66
CA SER A 497 -4.09 -3.95 3.42
C SER A 497 -3.87 -3.05 2.21
N ILE A 498 -4.69 -3.17 1.16
CA ILE A 498 -4.59 -2.33 -0.04
C ILE A 498 -4.99 -0.88 0.31
N VAL A 499 -6.11 -0.69 1.02
CA VAL A 499 -6.53 0.61 1.52
C VAL A 499 -5.50 1.21 2.49
N ALA A 500 -4.98 0.42 3.44
CA ALA A 500 -3.91 0.84 4.35
C ALA A 500 -2.66 1.31 3.60
N SER A 501 -2.20 0.55 2.60
CA SER A 501 -1.08 0.92 1.73
C SER A 501 -1.32 2.25 1.02
N ILE A 502 -2.50 2.44 0.39
CA ILE A 502 -2.87 3.70 -0.27
C ILE A 502 -2.86 4.87 0.72
N MET A 503 -3.51 4.73 1.88
CA MET A 503 -3.53 5.76 2.92
C MET A 503 -2.12 6.10 3.42
N SER A 504 -1.24 5.10 3.59
CA SER A 504 0.15 5.29 4.03
C SER A 504 0.97 6.14 3.05
N PHE A 505 0.78 5.93 1.74
CA PHE A 505 1.35 6.80 0.71
C PHE A 505 0.73 8.19 0.74
N SER A 506 -0.60 8.31 0.84
CA SER A 506 -1.29 9.60 0.85
C SER A 506 -0.75 10.53 1.94
N TYR A 507 -0.71 10.11 3.21
CA TYR A 507 -0.21 11.00 4.26
C TYR A 507 1.31 11.21 4.24
N SER A 508 2.10 10.25 3.72
CA SER A 508 3.55 10.42 3.59
C SER A 508 3.93 11.38 2.46
N ILE A 509 3.20 11.34 1.33
CA ILE A 509 3.33 12.32 0.24
C ILE A 509 2.93 13.71 0.75
N ILE A 510 1.76 13.84 1.38
CA ILE A 510 1.26 15.12 1.89
C ILE A 510 2.21 15.70 2.95
N GLY A 511 2.66 14.90 3.92
CA GLY A 511 3.59 15.36 4.96
C GLY A 511 4.94 15.80 4.40
N SER A 512 5.47 15.08 3.40
CA SER A 512 6.70 15.45 2.69
C SER A 512 6.52 16.77 1.92
N ALA A 513 5.42 16.90 1.18
CA ALA A 513 5.15 18.07 0.35
C ALA A 513 4.85 19.33 1.16
N LEU A 514 4.05 19.24 2.23
CA LEU A 514 3.82 20.34 3.17
C LEU A 514 5.14 20.82 3.80
N GLY A 515 6.04 19.89 4.14
CA GLY A 515 7.39 20.23 4.59
C GLY A 515 8.17 21.03 3.55
N LEU A 516 8.26 20.53 2.33
CA LEU A 516 9.07 21.16 1.30
C LEU A 516 8.47 22.45 0.75
N ALA A 517 7.14 22.55 0.70
CA ALA A 517 6.41 23.79 0.40
C ALA A 517 6.61 24.84 1.51
N LYS A 518 6.69 24.43 2.79
CA LYS A 518 7.08 25.33 3.88
C LYS A 518 8.55 25.76 3.80
N VAL A 519 9.48 24.91 3.36
CA VAL A 519 10.87 25.31 3.12
C VAL A 519 10.98 26.39 2.03
N ILE A 520 10.20 26.24 0.95
CA ILE A 520 10.14 27.26 -0.11
C ILE A 520 9.48 28.55 0.41
N GLY A 521 8.34 28.45 1.12
CA GLY A 521 7.64 29.62 1.67
C GLY A 521 8.44 30.39 2.73
N ASP A 522 9.19 29.68 3.58
CA ASP A 522 10.09 30.27 4.59
C ASP A 522 11.45 30.72 3.97
N GLY A 523 11.66 30.50 2.66
CA GLY A 523 12.85 30.89 1.91
C GLY A 523 14.17 30.29 2.41
N SER A 524 14.14 29.30 3.30
CA SER A 524 15.29 28.89 4.10
C SER A 524 15.19 27.43 4.58
N ILE A 525 16.32 26.72 4.52
CA ILE A 525 16.49 25.38 5.09
C ILE A 525 16.94 25.53 6.55
N LYS A 526 16.12 25.04 7.49
CA LYS A 526 16.42 25.11 8.93
C LYS A 526 17.17 23.89 9.42
N GLY A 527 17.52 23.93 10.71
CA GLY A 527 18.23 22.86 11.40
C GLY A 527 19.75 22.99 11.28
N SER A 528 20.48 22.35 12.20
CA SER A 528 21.94 22.30 12.22
C SER A 528 22.48 20.90 11.85
N ILE A 529 23.77 20.83 11.54
CA ILE A 529 24.51 19.58 11.33
C ILE A 529 24.47 18.68 12.58
N GLY A 530 24.48 19.28 13.78
CA GLY A 530 24.47 18.58 15.07
C GLY A 530 23.08 18.42 15.70
N GLY A 531 22.00 18.82 15.03
CA GLY A 531 20.64 18.77 15.58
C GLY A 531 20.33 19.88 16.58
N VAL A 532 19.33 19.60 17.45
CA VAL A 532 18.95 20.46 18.60
C VAL A 532 20.16 20.68 19.53
N PRO A 533 20.52 21.94 19.85
CA PRO A 533 21.56 22.25 20.83
C PRO A 533 21.03 22.03 22.26
N THR A 534 21.91 21.60 23.17
CA THR A 534 21.58 21.35 24.58
C THR A 534 22.66 21.92 25.50
N SER A 535 22.27 22.34 26.70
CA SER A 535 23.18 22.91 27.72
C SER A 535 24.27 21.95 28.21
N THR A 536 24.08 20.63 28.11
CA THR A 536 25.08 19.64 28.53
C THR A 536 25.14 18.43 27.58
N ALA A 537 26.28 17.75 27.53
CA ALA A 537 26.46 16.55 26.70
C ALA A 537 25.58 15.34 27.11
N PRO A 538 25.32 15.05 28.40
CA PRO A 538 24.38 13.99 28.79
C PRO A 538 22.95 14.24 28.30
N GLN A 539 22.46 15.49 28.34
CA GLN A 539 21.16 15.86 27.77
C GLN A 539 21.09 15.57 26.26
N LYS A 540 22.18 15.83 25.52
CA LYS A 540 22.27 15.47 24.10
C LYS A 540 22.21 13.96 23.90
N ALA A 541 22.94 13.19 24.72
CA ALA A 541 22.99 11.73 24.62
C ALA A 541 21.61 11.07 24.83
N TRP A 542 20.78 11.58 25.75
CA TRP A 542 19.42 11.07 25.96
C TRP A 542 18.49 11.35 24.77
N LEU A 543 18.56 12.54 24.17
CA LEU A 543 17.77 12.88 22.96
C LEU A 543 18.22 12.07 21.74
N VAL A 544 19.53 11.86 21.57
CA VAL A 544 20.10 10.99 20.52
C VAL A 544 19.66 9.53 20.72
N SER A 545 19.66 9.03 21.96
CA SER A 545 19.16 7.70 22.31
C SER A 545 17.67 7.53 21.97
N GLN A 546 16.82 8.49 22.36
CA GLN A 546 15.39 8.50 22.00
C GLN A 546 15.16 8.46 20.49
N ALA A 547 15.88 9.29 19.73
CA ALA A 547 15.75 9.34 18.27
C ALA A 547 16.21 8.05 17.55
N ILE A 548 17.21 7.34 18.11
CA ILE A 548 17.59 6.00 17.62
C ILE A 548 16.47 4.99 17.92
N GLY A 549 15.81 5.10 19.08
CA GLY A 549 14.63 4.31 19.42
C GLY A 549 13.46 4.53 18.46
N ASP A 550 13.18 5.79 18.09
CA ASP A 550 12.13 6.15 17.14
C ASP A 550 12.41 5.55 15.75
N ILE A 551 13.63 5.70 15.25
CA ILE A 551 14.03 5.12 13.96
C ILE A 551 13.95 3.58 14.03
N ALA A 552 14.28 2.96 15.16
CA ALA A 552 14.10 1.52 15.38
C ALA A 552 12.63 1.07 15.35
N PHE A 553 11.68 1.94 15.71
CA PHE A 553 10.25 1.64 15.58
C PHE A 553 9.76 1.70 14.12
N ALA A 554 10.42 2.48 13.26
CA ALA A 554 9.92 2.77 11.92
C ALA A 554 10.20 1.66 10.88
N PHE A 555 11.22 0.80 11.05
CA PHE A 555 11.62 -0.23 10.07
C PHE A 555 11.13 -1.71 10.25
N PRO A 556 10.46 -2.17 11.33
CA PRO A 556 10.35 -3.61 11.66
C PRO A 556 9.15 -4.36 11.02
N PHE A 557 9.28 -4.84 9.78
CA PHE A 557 8.33 -5.82 9.19
C PHE A 557 8.79 -7.29 9.27
N SER A 558 9.99 -7.57 9.79
CA SER A 558 10.55 -8.93 9.88
C SER A 558 9.60 -9.94 10.56
N VAL A 559 8.80 -9.44 11.50
CA VAL A 559 7.79 -10.17 12.30
C VAL A 559 6.56 -10.65 11.54
N ILE A 560 6.34 -10.20 10.29
CA ILE A 560 5.26 -10.64 9.40
C ILE A 560 5.79 -11.15 8.04
N LEU A 561 7.12 -11.21 7.86
CA LEU A 561 7.75 -11.51 6.58
C LEU A 561 7.44 -12.94 6.11
N ILE A 562 7.48 -13.92 7.03
CA ILE A 562 7.30 -15.33 6.69
C ILE A 562 5.82 -15.62 6.37
N GLU A 563 4.90 -14.95 7.05
CA GLU A 563 3.47 -14.93 6.82
C GLU A 563 3.16 -14.38 5.42
N ILE A 564 3.72 -13.22 5.05
CA ILE A 564 3.61 -12.66 3.68
C ILE A 564 4.20 -13.64 2.66
N GLN A 565 5.35 -14.26 2.96
CA GLN A 565 6.01 -15.21 2.06
C GLN A 565 5.19 -16.49 1.84
N ASP A 566 4.39 -16.95 2.82
CA ASP A 566 3.49 -18.09 2.64
C ASP A 566 2.27 -17.78 1.77
N THR A 567 1.92 -16.51 1.54
CA THR A 567 0.86 -16.15 0.56
C THR A 567 1.29 -16.37 -0.89
N LEU A 568 2.60 -16.41 -1.18
CA LEU A 568 3.15 -16.23 -2.53
C LEU A 568 2.96 -17.45 -3.45
N LYS A 569 2.57 -17.15 -4.71
CA LYS A 569 2.56 -18.13 -5.80
C LYS A 569 3.99 -18.49 -6.23
N SER A 570 4.21 -19.75 -6.61
CA SER A 570 5.52 -20.29 -7.00
C SER A 570 5.37 -21.40 -8.05
N PRO A 571 6.10 -21.40 -9.19
CA PRO A 571 7.31 -20.62 -9.46
C PRO A 571 7.04 -19.12 -9.72
N PRO A 572 8.08 -18.27 -9.64
CA PRO A 572 9.43 -18.59 -9.14
C PRO A 572 9.43 -18.95 -7.64
N PRO A 573 10.50 -19.55 -7.07
CA PRO A 573 10.53 -19.93 -5.66
C PRO A 573 10.18 -18.77 -4.74
N GLU A 574 9.42 -19.03 -3.66
CA GLU A 574 8.74 -17.99 -2.89
C GLU A 574 9.72 -16.93 -2.35
N LYS A 575 10.92 -17.37 -1.94
CA LYS A 575 12.00 -16.50 -1.46
C LYS A 575 12.62 -15.58 -2.51
N VAL A 576 12.51 -15.89 -3.80
CA VAL A 576 13.03 -15.04 -4.88
C VAL A 576 12.10 -13.83 -5.04
N THR A 577 10.80 -14.09 -5.13
CA THR A 577 9.75 -13.06 -5.08
C THR A 577 9.84 -12.26 -3.79
N MET A 578 10.01 -12.90 -2.63
CA MET A 578 10.04 -12.21 -1.34
C MET A 578 11.31 -11.35 -1.14
N LYS A 579 12.48 -11.78 -1.62
CA LYS A 579 13.68 -10.93 -1.60
C LYS A 579 13.52 -9.72 -2.52
N LYS A 580 12.94 -9.88 -3.71
CA LYS A 580 12.64 -8.74 -4.59
C LYS A 580 11.61 -7.80 -3.95
N ALA A 581 10.54 -8.33 -3.35
CA ALA A 581 9.54 -7.55 -2.62
C ALA A 581 10.16 -6.77 -1.46
N SER A 582 10.99 -7.44 -0.64
CA SER A 582 11.68 -6.83 0.50
C SER A 582 12.62 -5.71 0.05
N ALA A 583 13.41 -5.90 -1.01
CA ALA A 583 14.27 -4.86 -1.55
C ALA A 583 13.46 -3.65 -2.05
N THR A 584 12.47 -3.88 -2.93
CA THR A 584 11.60 -2.83 -3.47
C THR A 584 10.87 -2.06 -2.38
N ALA A 585 10.26 -2.76 -1.41
CA ALA A 585 9.52 -2.12 -0.33
C ALA A 585 10.43 -1.34 0.65
N ILE A 586 11.61 -1.86 1.00
CA ILE A 586 12.57 -1.13 1.85
C ILE A 586 13.08 0.12 1.10
N SER A 587 13.40 0.05 -0.19
CA SER A 587 13.83 1.22 -0.96
C SER A 587 12.75 2.31 -1.03
N ILE A 588 11.50 1.95 -1.36
CA ILE A 588 10.36 2.88 -1.39
C ILE A 588 10.13 3.50 -0.02
N THR A 589 10.13 2.69 1.04
CA THR A 589 9.91 3.16 2.41
C THR A 589 11.03 4.09 2.87
N THR A 590 12.28 3.73 2.62
CA THR A 590 13.46 4.55 2.99
C THR A 590 13.45 5.89 2.27
N PHE A 591 13.01 5.96 1.01
CA PHE A 591 12.79 7.22 0.30
C PHE A 591 11.77 8.10 1.02
N PHE A 592 10.55 7.59 1.29
CA PHE A 592 9.53 8.37 2.01
C PHE A 592 9.96 8.78 3.42
N TYR A 593 10.78 7.96 4.09
CA TYR A 593 11.32 8.25 5.42
C TYR A 593 12.35 9.38 5.39
N LEU A 594 13.23 9.40 4.39
CA LEU A 594 14.17 10.49 4.14
C LEU A 594 13.44 11.79 3.74
N CYS A 595 12.37 11.71 2.95
CA CYS A 595 11.54 12.86 2.61
C CYS A 595 10.79 13.43 3.82
N CYS A 596 10.04 12.61 4.58
CA CYS A 596 9.31 13.06 5.76
C CYS A 596 10.24 13.58 6.86
N GLY A 597 11.35 12.88 7.12
CA GLY A 597 12.35 13.31 8.10
C GLY A 597 13.11 14.57 7.67
N GLY A 598 13.61 14.59 6.43
CA GLY A 598 14.41 15.67 5.88
C GLY A 598 13.60 16.95 5.65
N PHE A 599 12.50 16.89 4.90
CA PHE A 599 11.70 18.09 4.61
C PHE A 599 10.97 18.61 5.86
N GLY A 600 10.58 17.72 6.78
CA GLY A 600 10.10 18.12 8.11
C GLY A 600 11.16 18.86 8.93
N TYR A 601 12.40 18.35 8.97
CA TYR A 601 13.48 19.03 9.67
C TYR A 601 13.90 20.34 9.00
N ALA A 602 13.90 20.43 7.67
CA ALA A 602 14.14 21.68 6.95
C ALA A 602 13.04 22.74 7.24
N ALA A 603 11.78 22.34 7.35
CA ALA A 603 10.65 23.24 7.60
C ALA A 603 10.61 23.80 9.03
N PHE A 604 11.00 22.99 10.03
CA PHE A 604 10.81 23.30 11.46
C PHE A 604 12.11 23.42 12.27
N GLY A 605 13.23 22.91 11.76
CA GLY A 605 14.53 22.89 12.43
C GLY A 605 14.47 22.23 13.80
N ASN A 606 15.03 22.90 14.81
CA ASN A 606 15.02 22.43 16.20
C ASN A 606 13.60 22.27 16.79
N SER A 607 12.58 22.88 16.16
CA SER A 607 11.18 22.83 16.59
C SER A 607 10.36 21.76 15.84
N ALA A 608 11.01 20.78 15.19
CA ALA A 608 10.33 19.71 14.48
C ALA A 608 9.36 18.94 15.41
N PRO A 609 8.08 18.78 15.03
CA PRO A 609 7.07 18.18 15.90
C PRO A 609 7.25 16.67 15.98
N GLY A 610 6.85 16.07 17.12
CA GLY A 610 6.85 14.62 17.29
C GLY A 610 5.92 13.86 16.33
N ASN A 611 4.88 14.51 15.81
CA ASN A 611 4.14 14.04 14.65
C ASN A 611 4.21 15.14 13.58
N LEU A 612 4.86 14.85 12.45
CA LEU A 612 5.07 15.77 11.32
C LEU A 612 3.84 16.62 10.98
N LEU A 613 2.65 16.01 10.88
CA LEU A 613 1.43 16.73 10.49
C LEU A 613 0.93 17.71 11.55
N THR A 614 1.29 17.55 12.82
CA THR A 614 0.88 18.50 13.88
C THR A 614 1.60 19.85 13.79
N GLY A 615 2.76 19.91 13.13
CA GLY A 615 3.47 21.17 12.87
C GLY A 615 2.80 22.04 11.80
N PHE A 616 1.94 21.45 10.96
CA PHE A 616 1.24 22.17 9.90
C PHE A 616 -0.12 22.72 10.32
N GLY A 617 -0.55 22.63 11.59
CA GLY A 617 -1.92 23.01 12.02
C GLY A 617 -2.38 24.45 11.76
N PHE A 618 -1.51 25.32 11.23
CA PHE A 618 -1.79 26.69 10.78
C PHE A 618 -1.61 26.89 9.26
N TYR A 619 -1.38 25.82 8.50
CA TYR A 619 -1.02 25.86 7.09
C TYR A 619 -2.27 25.85 6.23
N GLU A 620 -2.48 26.93 5.49
CA GLU A 620 -3.58 27.01 4.52
C GLU A 620 -3.11 26.28 3.25
N PRO A 621 -3.74 25.16 2.83
CA PRO A 621 -5.11 24.76 3.14
C PRO A 621 -5.30 23.73 4.27
N TYR A 622 -6.13 24.08 5.26
CA TYR A 622 -6.51 23.23 6.40
C TYR A 622 -7.05 21.84 6.01
N TRP A 623 -7.87 21.75 4.95
CA TRP A 623 -8.49 20.49 4.51
C TRP A 623 -7.46 19.41 4.14
N LEU A 624 -6.26 19.80 3.70
CA LEU A 624 -5.21 18.87 3.29
C LEU A 624 -4.51 18.24 4.51
N ILE A 625 -4.35 19.01 5.59
CA ILE A 625 -3.91 18.52 6.91
C ILE A 625 -4.94 17.52 7.46
N ASP A 626 -6.22 17.90 7.38
CA ASP A 626 -7.32 17.10 7.90
C ASP A 626 -7.45 15.77 7.15
N PHE A 627 -7.38 15.82 5.82
CA PHE A 627 -7.39 14.64 4.97
C PHE A 627 -6.22 13.71 5.27
N ALA A 628 -4.99 14.23 5.38
CA ALA A 628 -3.82 13.42 5.73
C ALA A 628 -3.95 12.78 7.13
N ASN A 629 -4.51 13.50 8.11
CA ASN A 629 -4.78 12.93 9.44
C ASN A 629 -5.94 11.91 9.42
N ALA A 630 -6.95 12.09 8.57
CA ALA A 630 -7.99 11.08 8.35
C ALA A 630 -7.43 9.80 7.69
N CYS A 631 -6.51 9.93 6.73
CA CYS A 631 -5.76 8.80 6.16
C CYS A 631 -4.97 8.04 7.24
N ILE A 632 -4.32 8.76 8.17
CA ILE A 632 -3.64 8.13 9.32
C ILE A 632 -4.67 7.36 10.17
N ILE A 633 -5.77 7.99 10.60
CA ILE A 633 -6.76 7.33 11.46
C ILE A 633 -7.32 6.07 10.78
N LEU A 634 -7.67 6.14 9.50
CA LEU A 634 -8.19 4.99 8.75
C LEU A 634 -7.15 3.88 8.60
N HIS A 635 -5.89 4.21 8.30
CA HIS A 635 -4.80 3.22 8.29
C HIS A 635 -4.66 2.55 9.66
N LEU A 636 -4.56 3.32 10.74
CA LEU A 636 -4.36 2.79 12.09
C LEU A 636 -5.52 1.91 12.57
N VAL A 637 -6.76 2.17 12.12
CA VAL A 637 -7.88 1.26 12.38
C VAL A 637 -7.64 -0.12 11.76
N GLY A 638 -7.20 -0.18 10.50
CA GLY A 638 -6.87 -1.44 9.83
C GLY A 638 -5.65 -2.14 10.46
N GLY A 639 -4.55 -1.40 10.62
CA GLY A 639 -3.29 -1.91 11.16
C GLY A 639 -3.42 -2.46 12.59
N TYR A 640 -4.22 -1.83 13.45
CA TYR A 640 -4.48 -2.33 14.81
C TYR A 640 -5.05 -3.76 14.78
N GLN A 641 -5.96 -4.05 13.85
CA GLN A 641 -6.54 -5.39 13.69
C GLN A 641 -5.55 -6.38 13.06
N VAL A 642 -4.74 -5.96 12.08
CA VAL A 642 -3.66 -6.78 11.50
C VAL A 642 -2.71 -7.32 12.59
N PHE A 643 -2.34 -6.49 13.56
CA PHE A 643 -1.45 -6.89 14.66
C PHE A 643 -2.17 -7.56 15.85
N SER A 644 -3.44 -7.24 16.12
CA SER A 644 -4.17 -7.80 17.27
C SER A 644 -4.82 -9.16 17.00
N GLN A 645 -5.30 -9.43 15.78
CA GLN A 645 -5.98 -10.69 15.47
C GLN A 645 -5.07 -11.94 15.59
N PRO A 646 -3.77 -11.91 15.22
CA PRO A 646 -2.84 -13.00 15.52
C PRO A 646 -2.69 -13.26 17.03
N LEU A 647 -2.58 -12.20 17.84
CA LEU A 647 -2.51 -12.30 19.30
C LEU A 647 -3.77 -12.94 19.89
N PHE A 648 -4.94 -12.59 19.35
CA PHE A 648 -6.22 -13.17 19.74
C PHE A 648 -6.28 -14.66 19.41
N ALA A 649 -5.96 -15.05 18.17
CA ALA A 649 -5.98 -16.45 17.75
C ALA A 649 -5.04 -17.34 18.58
N ASP A 650 -3.83 -16.85 18.89
CA ASP A 650 -2.84 -17.56 19.71
C ASP A 650 -3.33 -17.80 21.15
N LEU A 651 -3.96 -16.80 21.77
CA LEU A 651 -4.39 -16.84 23.17
C LEU A 651 -5.74 -17.53 23.34
N GLU A 652 -6.71 -17.31 22.45
CA GLU A 652 -7.98 -18.03 22.42
C GLU A 652 -7.75 -19.53 22.24
N LYS A 653 -6.84 -19.92 21.34
CA LYS A 653 -6.44 -21.32 21.17
C LYS A 653 -5.80 -21.90 22.44
N LEU A 654 -4.85 -21.19 23.06
CA LEU A 654 -4.17 -21.67 24.27
C LEU A 654 -5.15 -21.84 25.45
N ILE A 655 -6.13 -20.95 25.57
CA ILE A 655 -7.19 -21.04 26.59
C ILE A 655 -8.14 -22.20 26.28
N ALA A 656 -8.53 -22.40 25.01
CA ALA A 656 -9.37 -23.52 24.58
C ALA A 656 -8.70 -24.90 24.77
N GLU A 657 -7.41 -25.01 24.47
CA GLU A 657 -6.61 -26.23 24.73
C GLU A 657 -6.48 -26.53 26.23
N LYS A 658 -6.47 -25.50 27.09
CA LYS A 658 -6.34 -25.66 28.55
C LYS A 658 -7.68 -25.99 29.24
N PHE A 659 -8.81 -25.56 28.68
CA PHE A 659 -10.15 -25.71 29.27
C PHE A 659 -11.13 -26.33 28.25
N PRO A 660 -10.98 -27.61 27.89
CA PRO A 660 -11.77 -28.25 26.83
C PRO A 660 -13.27 -28.37 27.15
N ASN A 661 -13.65 -28.43 28.43
CA ASN A 661 -15.03 -28.72 28.85
C ASN A 661 -15.83 -27.45 29.23
N SER A 662 -15.35 -26.26 28.89
CA SER A 662 -15.95 -24.99 29.31
C SER A 662 -16.91 -24.42 28.27
N GLU A 663 -18.20 -24.40 28.61
CA GLU A 663 -19.30 -23.84 27.81
C GLU A 663 -19.01 -22.40 27.36
N PHE A 664 -18.57 -21.54 28.29
CA PHE A 664 -18.13 -20.14 28.08
C PHE A 664 -17.05 -19.97 26.99
N ILE A 665 -16.26 -21.01 26.73
CA ILE A 665 -15.13 -21.00 25.80
C ILE A 665 -15.53 -21.52 24.42
N HIS A 666 -16.37 -22.55 24.35
CA HIS A 666 -16.66 -23.27 23.09
C HIS A 666 -18.02 -22.92 22.46
N GLU A 667 -19.01 -22.45 23.23
CA GLU A 667 -20.32 -22.06 22.69
C GLU A 667 -20.24 -20.83 21.76
N ASN A 668 -21.14 -20.80 20.77
CA ASN A 668 -21.23 -19.73 19.79
C ASN A 668 -22.71 -19.30 19.61
N TYR A 669 -23.18 -18.38 20.45
CA TYR A 669 -24.54 -17.84 20.40
C TYR A 669 -24.75 -17.01 19.14
N VAL A 670 -25.80 -17.30 18.38
CA VAL A 670 -26.08 -16.65 17.09
C VAL A 670 -27.18 -15.60 17.24
N LEU A 671 -26.79 -14.33 17.40
CA LEU A 671 -27.74 -13.22 17.40
C LEU A 671 -28.13 -12.84 15.96
N LYS A 672 -29.40 -13.03 15.62
CA LYS A 672 -30.03 -12.45 14.42
C LYS A 672 -30.80 -11.18 14.81
N ALA A 673 -30.23 -10.01 14.54
CA ALA A 673 -30.98 -8.76 14.56
C ALA A 673 -31.69 -8.52 13.21
N PRO A 674 -32.88 -7.89 13.18
CA PRO A 674 -33.53 -7.56 11.92
C PRO A 674 -32.64 -6.65 11.06
N ARG A 675 -32.39 -7.06 9.81
CA ARG A 675 -31.53 -6.36 8.80
C ARG A 675 -30.01 -6.39 9.04
N LEU A 676 -29.48 -7.18 9.98
CA LEU A 676 -28.02 -7.39 10.13
C LEU A 676 -27.62 -8.86 9.89
N PRO A 677 -26.39 -9.13 9.42
CA PRO A 677 -25.87 -10.50 9.32
C PRO A 677 -25.78 -11.16 10.71
N ALA A 678 -25.98 -12.47 10.74
CA ALA A 678 -26.08 -13.23 11.99
C ALA A 678 -24.75 -13.21 12.78
N PHE A 679 -24.75 -12.55 13.93
CA PHE A 679 -23.55 -12.28 14.72
C PHE A 679 -23.26 -13.44 15.69
N ARG A 680 -22.06 -14.01 15.62
CA ARG A 680 -21.63 -15.15 16.46
C ARG A 680 -20.91 -14.64 17.72
N LEU A 681 -21.65 -14.49 18.81
CA LEU A 681 -21.09 -14.23 20.13
C LEU A 681 -20.42 -15.48 20.70
N ASN A 682 -19.31 -15.27 21.39
CA ASN A 682 -18.61 -16.27 22.18
C ASN A 682 -18.03 -15.53 23.39
N PHE A 683 -18.34 -15.97 24.61
CA PHE A 683 -18.07 -15.15 25.79
C PHE A 683 -16.58 -14.99 26.07
N LEU A 684 -15.76 -16.03 25.83
CA LEU A 684 -14.29 -15.89 25.86
C LEU A 684 -13.82 -14.77 24.93
N ARG A 685 -14.20 -14.78 23.64
CA ARG A 685 -13.83 -13.74 22.67
C ARG A 685 -14.28 -12.35 23.14
N LEU A 686 -15.54 -12.19 23.53
CA LEU A 686 -16.09 -10.91 23.96
C LEU A 686 -15.32 -10.34 25.16
N CYS A 687 -15.18 -11.13 26.23
CA CYS A 687 -14.51 -10.69 27.46
C CYS A 687 -13.02 -10.45 27.24
N PHE A 688 -12.31 -11.40 26.61
CA PHE A 688 -10.85 -11.29 26.43
C PHE A 688 -10.47 -10.11 25.52
N ARG A 689 -11.12 -9.95 24.36
CA ARG A 689 -10.81 -8.85 23.43
C ARG A 689 -11.19 -7.49 24.02
N THR A 690 -12.27 -7.41 24.81
CA THR A 690 -12.64 -6.20 25.56
C THR A 690 -11.58 -5.83 26.61
N VAL A 691 -11.15 -6.79 27.44
CA VAL A 691 -10.10 -6.57 28.45
C VAL A 691 -8.78 -6.15 27.79
N TYR A 692 -8.42 -6.77 26.66
CA TYR A 692 -7.24 -6.36 25.88
C TYR A 692 -7.32 -4.90 25.42
N VAL A 693 -8.39 -4.50 24.72
CA VAL A 693 -8.52 -3.13 24.21
C VAL A 693 -8.60 -2.10 25.35
N ALA A 694 -9.28 -2.43 26.46
CA ALA A 694 -9.31 -1.59 27.65
C ALA A 694 -7.91 -1.41 28.27
N PHE A 695 -7.12 -2.48 28.38
CA PHE A 695 -5.74 -2.45 28.89
C PHE A 695 -4.80 -1.61 28.00
N ILE A 696 -4.87 -1.80 26.67
CA ILE A 696 -4.11 -1.01 25.70
C ILE A 696 -4.47 0.48 25.80
N THR A 697 -5.77 0.80 25.84
CA THR A 697 -6.26 2.18 25.94
C THR A 697 -5.86 2.82 27.27
N GLY A 698 -5.92 2.07 28.37
CA GLY A 698 -5.49 2.53 29.70
C GLY A 698 -3.99 2.87 29.75
N ILE A 699 -3.13 2.09 29.11
CA ILE A 699 -1.69 2.39 29.02
C ILE A 699 -1.44 3.62 28.14
N ALA A 700 -2.15 3.76 27.01
CA ALA A 700 -2.05 4.96 26.15
C ALA A 700 -2.45 6.24 26.89
N ILE A 701 -3.52 6.19 27.70
CA ILE A 701 -3.96 7.31 28.55
C ILE A 701 -2.95 7.62 29.67
N ALA A 702 -2.31 6.58 30.25
CA ALA A 702 -1.31 6.75 31.29
C ALA A 702 0.05 7.26 30.78
N PHE A 703 0.31 7.21 29.47
CA PHE A 703 1.55 7.66 28.84
C PHE A 703 1.28 8.29 27.45
N PRO A 704 0.68 9.50 27.37
CA PRO A 704 0.33 10.15 26.10
C PRO A 704 1.54 10.75 25.33
N TYR A 705 2.75 10.29 25.61
CA TYR A 705 4.03 10.88 25.18
C TYR A 705 4.51 10.20 23.89
N PHE A 706 4.09 10.71 22.73
CA PHE A 706 4.23 10.01 21.46
C PHE A 706 5.67 9.51 21.19
N ASN A 707 6.67 10.38 21.12
CA ASN A 707 8.05 9.98 20.81
C ASN A 707 8.65 9.08 21.91
N GLN A 708 8.43 9.39 23.19
CA GLN A 708 8.99 8.60 24.29
C GLN A 708 8.42 7.17 24.29
N VAL A 709 7.13 6.99 24.00
CA VAL A 709 6.52 5.66 23.85
C VAL A 709 6.94 4.97 22.55
N VAL A 710 7.08 5.69 21.44
CA VAL A 710 7.59 5.16 20.17
C VAL A 710 9.05 4.69 20.30
N GLY A 711 9.92 5.47 20.96
CA GLY A 711 11.32 5.13 21.22
C GLY A 711 11.50 3.89 22.12
N VAL A 712 10.74 3.81 23.21
CA VAL A 712 10.70 2.59 24.06
C VAL A 712 10.15 1.41 23.25
N ALA A 713 9.08 1.61 22.47
CA ALA A 713 8.49 0.55 21.67
C ALA A 713 9.48 0.04 20.61
N GLY A 714 10.18 0.91 19.88
CA GLY A 714 11.16 0.52 18.86
C GLY A 714 12.28 -0.31 19.48
N SER A 715 13.04 0.31 20.38
CA SER A 715 14.21 -0.30 21.03
C SER A 715 13.93 -1.64 21.70
N LEU A 716 12.80 -1.79 22.41
CA LEU A 716 12.47 -2.98 23.23
C LEU A 716 12.38 -4.30 22.43
N THR A 717 11.88 -4.28 21.19
CA THR A 717 11.73 -5.52 20.38
C THR A 717 12.53 -5.53 19.09
N PHE A 718 13.17 -4.42 18.69
CA PHE A 718 13.99 -4.36 17.48
C PHE A 718 15.12 -5.40 17.51
N TRP A 719 15.96 -5.42 18.55
CA TRP A 719 17.03 -6.42 18.63
C TRP A 719 16.54 -7.87 18.63
N PRO A 720 15.64 -8.33 19.53
CA PRO A 720 15.27 -9.73 19.59
C PRO A 720 14.55 -10.21 18.32
N LEU A 721 13.61 -9.42 17.78
CA LEU A 721 12.74 -9.86 16.67
C LEU A 721 13.23 -9.47 15.27
N VAL A 722 13.98 -8.38 15.13
CA VAL A 722 14.52 -7.94 13.83
C VAL A 722 15.92 -8.47 13.60
N ILE A 723 16.77 -8.60 14.63
CA ILE A 723 18.16 -9.07 14.44
C ILE A 723 18.37 -10.49 14.96
N TYR A 724 18.18 -10.74 16.26
CA TYR A 724 18.64 -11.97 16.92
C TYR A 724 18.02 -13.24 16.36
N PHE A 725 16.70 -13.43 16.48
CA PHE A 725 16.05 -14.64 15.98
C PHE A 725 16.22 -14.84 14.46
N PRO A 726 16.14 -13.80 13.61
CA PRO A 726 16.49 -13.89 12.18
C PRO A 726 17.90 -14.40 11.89
N VAL A 727 18.91 -13.91 12.63
CA VAL A 727 20.31 -14.31 12.45
C VAL A 727 20.56 -15.72 13.00
N GLU A 728 20.04 -16.06 14.18
CA GLU A 728 20.17 -17.42 14.72
C GLU A 728 19.49 -18.46 13.81
N MET A 729 18.26 -18.18 13.34
CA MET A 729 17.56 -19.06 12.40
C MET A 729 18.40 -19.24 11.13
N TYR A 730 18.97 -18.18 10.57
CA TYR A 730 19.81 -18.27 9.37
C TYR A 730 21.13 -19.03 9.59
N ILE A 731 21.78 -18.87 10.75
CA ILE A 731 22.99 -19.64 11.11
C ILE A 731 22.68 -21.14 11.16
N ALA A 732 21.57 -21.53 11.81
CA ALA A 732 21.15 -22.92 11.90
C ALA A 732 20.67 -23.48 10.55
N GLN A 733 19.77 -22.76 9.86
CA GLN A 733 19.16 -23.16 8.58
C GLN A 733 20.19 -23.24 7.42
N MET A 734 21.30 -22.52 7.50
CA MET A 734 22.41 -22.63 6.53
C MET A 734 23.58 -23.49 7.06
N ASN A 735 23.45 -24.13 8.22
CA ASN A 735 24.49 -24.93 8.90
C ASN A 735 25.85 -24.21 8.98
N ILE A 736 25.86 -22.92 9.33
CA ILE A 736 27.09 -22.09 9.33
C ILE A 736 27.98 -22.49 10.50
N ARG A 737 29.03 -23.27 10.22
CA ARG A 737 30.03 -23.70 11.21
C ARG A 737 30.60 -22.51 12.00
N ALA A 738 30.68 -22.67 13.31
CA ALA A 738 31.25 -21.70 14.23
C ALA A 738 32.69 -21.29 13.83
N TRP A 739 33.10 -20.09 14.23
CA TRP A 739 34.41 -19.48 13.92
C TRP A 739 34.73 -19.26 12.43
N THR A 740 33.84 -19.59 11.50
CA THR A 740 33.98 -19.15 10.10
C THR A 740 33.80 -17.62 9.99
N ARG A 741 34.44 -17.00 8.98
CA ARG A 741 34.33 -15.53 8.75
C ARG A 741 32.86 -15.05 8.69
N LYS A 742 31.96 -15.83 8.08
CA LYS A 742 30.52 -15.55 8.01
C LYS A 742 29.85 -15.61 9.38
N TRP A 743 30.17 -16.63 10.20
CA TRP A 743 29.64 -16.76 11.56
C TRP A 743 30.12 -15.61 12.45
N ILE A 744 31.40 -15.25 12.40
CA ILE A 744 31.98 -14.13 13.17
C ILE A 744 31.29 -12.81 12.78
N ALA A 745 31.15 -12.52 11.49
CA ALA A 745 30.48 -11.31 11.02
C ALA A 745 29.02 -11.20 11.51
N LEU A 746 28.25 -12.29 11.44
CA LEU A 746 26.87 -12.34 11.94
C LEU A 746 26.79 -12.18 13.47
N ARG A 747 27.75 -12.72 14.22
CA ARG A 747 27.85 -12.54 15.68
C ARG A 747 28.18 -11.09 16.05
N VAL A 748 29.16 -10.48 15.39
CA VAL A 748 29.54 -9.07 15.60
C VAL A 748 28.37 -8.14 15.26
N PHE A 749 27.72 -8.34 14.11
CA PHE A 749 26.49 -7.62 13.73
C PHE A 749 25.41 -7.69 14.81
N THR A 750 25.14 -8.89 15.34
CA THR A 750 24.15 -9.12 16.39
C THR A 750 24.51 -8.43 17.70
N ILE A 751 25.79 -8.43 18.10
CA ILE A 751 26.27 -7.79 19.33
C ILE A 751 26.28 -6.26 19.22
N VAL A 752 26.72 -5.71 18.08
CA VAL A 752 26.69 -4.25 17.84
C VAL A 752 25.24 -3.74 17.87
N CYS A 753 24.30 -4.45 17.23
CA CYS A 753 22.89 -4.07 17.27
C CYS A 753 22.27 -4.22 18.67
N LEU A 754 22.76 -5.13 19.53
CA LEU A 754 22.34 -5.22 20.93
C LEU A 754 22.74 -3.96 21.70
N MET A 755 24.00 -3.52 21.56
CA MET A 755 24.49 -2.31 22.23
C MET A 755 23.72 -1.06 21.80
N VAL A 756 23.40 -0.93 20.51
CA VAL A 756 22.57 0.17 19.98
C VAL A 756 21.14 0.11 20.52
N ALA A 757 20.51 -1.07 20.55
CA ALA A 757 19.16 -1.22 21.08
C ALA A 757 19.07 -0.97 22.60
N LEU A 758 20.06 -1.42 23.38
CA LEU A 758 20.15 -1.13 24.82
C LEU A 758 20.38 0.36 25.08
N PHE A 759 21.28 1.01 24.33
CA PHE A 759 21.49 2.45 24.43
C PHE A 759 20.20 3.24 24.13
N ALA A 760 19.49 2.87 23.06
CA ALA A 760 18.20 3.48 22.70
C ALA A 760 17.11 3.25 23.75
N LEU A 761 17.04 2.04 24.34
CA LEU A 761 16.06 1.71 25.36
C LEU A 761 16.25 2.52 26.65
N VAL A 762 17.49 2.67 27.12
CA VAL A 762 17.79 3.39 28.37
C VAL A 762 17.40 4.86 28.29
N GLY A 763 17.80 5.59 27.24
CA GLY A 763 17.43 7.00 27.09
C GLY A 763 15.97 7.22 26.69
N SER A 764 15.32 6.25 26.05
CA SER A 764 13.87 6.29 25.84
C SER A 764 13.08 6.11 27.15
N ILE A 765 13.57 5.28 28.07
CA ILE A 765 13.02 5.14 29.41
C ILE A 765 13.29 6.39 30.25
N GLU A 766 14.49 7.01 30.18
CA GLU A 766 14.77 8.31 30.82
C GLU A 766 13.77 9.38 30.36
N GLY A 767 13.59 9.52 29.04
CA GLY A 767 12.64 10.47 28.47
C GLY A 767 11.20 10.23 28.91
N LEU A 768 10.77 8.96 28.96
CA LEU A 768 9.41 8.59 29.38
C LEU A 768 9.16 8.83 30.88
N ILE A 769 10.15 8.55 31.73
CA ILE A 769 10.09 8.86 33.17
C ILE A 769 10.05 10.38 33.37
N LYS A 770 10.95 11.11 32.71
CA LYS A 770 11.05 12.56 32.82
C LYS A 770 9.79 13.27 32.33
N ALA A 771 9.20 12.84 31.21
CA ALA A 771 7.96 13.43 30.69
C ALA A 771 6.73 13.19 31.60
N ARG A 772 6.81 12.25 32.56
CA ARG A 772 5.72 11.89 33.48
C ARG A 772 5.92 12.35 34.92
N PHE A 773 7.17 12.50 35.38
CA PHE A 773 7.51 12.72 36.79
C PHE A 773 8.50 13.88 37.03
N GLY A 774 8.89 14.62 35.99
CA GLY A 774 9.78 15.79 36.07
C GLY A 774 9.21 17.02 35.36
#